data_AF-A0A2T4DUM3-F1
#
_entry.id   AF-A0A2T4DUM3-F1
#
_cell.length_a   1.000
_cell.length_b   1.000
_cell.length_c   1.000
_cell.angle_alpha   90.00
_cell.angle_beta   90.00
_cell.angle_gamma   90.00
#
_symmetry.space_group_name_H-M   'P 1'
#
loop_
_entity.id
_entity.type
_entity.pdbx_description
1 polymer ?
#
loop_
_entity_poly.entity_id
_entity_poly.type
_entity_poly.pdbx_seq_one_letter_code
_entity_poly.pdbx_strand_id
1 'polypeptide(L)'
;MISNKFFTTGFFIIVLSCFSFIGHAQQLGDYTKSQVQNYQSKAEDQVRFLAYLLNTLGNENSSPRDKDVIIRESYKKIFKDSKVQVEDDLTSDRKVLVNKDITAYLKDIDFFYKNVKFDFDVQEVEPFLRPDGGLSFKVTLNRTLKGTDLEGEPVLNTKKRYIEINLDEATDGLQIASIYTTKVSREEALKEWWKNLSLGWKSVFREKLAISSDSVDINTLYKIAGIDSLNLAGNNFIVTLDPISMLVDLKKIDLSNTKIQDISSLSSLTEIQELNLSNTAIEEISYLRYAEKLRFLNLSFTQVKSLDDLLNLKRLERLYLRGTDITDFSMLSNFTDLKEVDLSETYFNKLDVLVHLSKLQTLNLGRSNVKELNVVISPQTLENLDLTFAPVADISALKGNKALKTLNISNTQVMSLEPLSELKNLEKIYADNTFISQQKATDFTDANPQVLVIINSEELSAWWASLSPQWKSAFSKYIKETSGKIPAKEQLTKLLLVDSLKLNNTGLTELFPLKKFSRLRYLSISDNDIISLEPLRTLNSLIELNAENIDIAGIDPLLSLKKLSKLNLSRNQLSNELLMKLTRLKSLTLLNVDGTQADKDFVREFLGQIDNNCIVIYDSEGLKSWWNGLSSEWQQIMQLQLTVSNPPTVQELHELTAIKNIVIIDEGIENLTPFEQFVQLESLHLERVALTDVSNIERVGELKRLTIKETPIEDVEPIARLKNLEELVLNYSAVDDLRALEDLKYLERLSVAGTKIRNLKGVENLYSLRYLDVSSSMVRKLKRLSELDNLEQVRCYNTRISERRVEGFKEENPDCVVRYY
;
A
#
# COMPACT_ATOMS: atom_id res chain seq x y z
N MET A 1 -84.87 38.11 -45.21
CA MET A 1 -85.68 39.35 -45.13
C MET A 1 -84.83 40.39 -44.40
N ILE A 2 -84.33 41.40 -45.13
CA ILE A 2 -84.68 42.85 -44.99
C ILE A 2 -83.95 43.49 -43.78
N SER A 3 -83.18 44.57 -43.86
CA SER A 3 -82.71 45.44 -44.95
C SER A 3 -81.70 46.45 -44.40
N ASN A 4 -80.78 46.89 -45.27
CA ASN A 4 -80.01 48.15 -45.19
C ASN A 4 -80.87 49.41 -44.91
N LYS A 5 -80.28 50.44 -44.29
CA LYS A 5 -80.32 51.86 -44.75
C LYS A 5 -79.41 52.81 -43.92
N PHE A 6 -78.30 53.21 -44.54
CA PHE A 6 -77.76 54.57 -44.81
C PHE A 6 -78.12 55.87 -44.03
N PHE A 7 -77.07 56.74 -43.97
CA PHE A 7 -76.99 58.23 -43.94
C PHE A 7 -77.25 58.95 -42.59
N THR A 8 -76.47 59.92 -42.05
CA THR A 8 -75.88 61.15 -42.64
C THR A 8 -74.87 61.84 -41.66
N THR A 9 -73.77 62.35 -42.22
CA THR A 9 -73.05 63.64 -42.02
C THR A 9 -73.29 64.56 -40.81
N GLY A 10 -72.19 65.00 -40.19
CA GLY A 10 -72.09 66.23 -39.38
C GLY A 10 -70.66 66.78 -39.36
N PHE A 11 -70.37 67.67 -40.31
CA PHE A 11 -69.12 68.43 -40.44
C PHE A 11 -69.12 69.59 -39.43
N PHE A 12 -68.07 69.77 -38.64
CA PHE A 12 -67.81 71.05 -37.97
C PHE A 12 -66.34 71.44 -38.15
N ILE A 13 -66.18 72.58 -38.82
CA ILE A 13 -64.93 73.29 -39.09
C ILE A 13 -64.51 74.02 -37.82
N ILE A 14 -63.27 73.85 -37.35
CA ILE A 14 -62.56 74.88 -36.60
C ILE A 14 -61.15 75.06 -37.18
N VAL A 15 -61.06 76.19 -37.88
CA VAL A 15 -59.96 77.02 -38.36
C VAL A 15 -58.59 76.86 -37.67
N LEU A 16 -57.57 76.77 -38.52
CA LEU A 16 -56.15 77.04 -38.27
C LEU A 16 -55.93 78.30 -37.43
N SER A 17 -55.07 78.21 -36.42
CA SER A 17 -54.25 79.36 -36.01
C SER A 17 -52.82 78.90 -35.76
N CYS A 18 -51.94 79.28 -36.69
CA CYS A 18 -50.51 79.30 -36.49
C CYS A 18 -50.19 80.25 -35.34
N PHE A 19 -49.63 79.74 -34.25
CA PHE A 19 -48.82 80.52 -33.33
C PHE A 19 -47.44 79.90 -33.24
N SER A 20 -46.49 80.57 -33.89
CA SER A 20 -45.08 80.53 -33.58
C SER A 20 -44.86 80.97 -32.14
N PHE A 21 -44.41 80.05 -31.28
CA PHE A 21 -43.73 80.41 -30.03
C PHE A 21 -42.24 80.05 -30.16
N ILE A 22 -41.44 81.09 -30.33
CA ILE A 22 -39.99 81.08 -30.11
C ILE A 22 -39.77 81.14 -28.60
N GLY A 23 -38.98 80.19 -28.08
CA GLY A 23 -38.15 80.32 -26.89
C GLY A 23 -38.85 80.17 -25.54
N HIS A 24 -38.69 79.01 -24.90
CA HIS A 24 -38.03 78.84 -23.59
C HIS A 24 -37.42 77.43 -23.57
N ALA A 25 -36.12 77.36 -23.33
CA ALA A 25 -35.33 76.14 -23.35
C ALA A 25 -35.74 75.19 -22.21
N GLN A 26 -36.19 73.99 -22.54
CA GLN A 26 -36.20 72.88 -21.58
C GLN A 26 -34.90 72.09 -21.75
N GLN A 27 -33.95 72.40 -20.86
CA GLN A 27 -32.81 71.56 -20.53
C GLN A 27 -33.33 70.28 -19.87
N LEU A 28 -32.82 69.11 -20.25
CA LEU A 28 -33.11 67.86 -19.54
C LEU A 28 -31.99 67.64 -18.52
N GLY A 29 -32.18 68.18 -17.31
CA GLY A 29 -31.11 68.25 -16.31
C GLY A 29 -29.97 69.15 -16.80
N ASP A 30 -28.73 68.66 -16.69
CA ASP A 30 -27.52 69.40 -17.11
C ASP A 30 -27.26 69.35 -18.64
N TYR A 31 -28.10 68.65 -19.41
CA TYR A 31 -27.85 68.36 -20.82
C TYR A 31 -28.59 69.32 -21.76
N THR A 32 -27.88 69.87 -22.75
CA THR A 32 -28.48 70.70 -23.80
C THR A 32 -29.29 69.85 -24.80
N LYS A 33 -30.28 70.47 -25.46
CA LYS A 33 -31.10 69.80 -26.49
C LYS A 33 -30.26 69.15 -27.61
N SER A 34 -29.16 69.79 -28.03
CA SER A 34 -28.27 69.25 -29.07
C SER A 34 -27.45 68.06 -28.58
N GLN A 35 -27.02 68.06 -27.30
CA GLN A 35 -26.36 66.91 -26.70
C GLN A 35 -27.32 65.72 -26.58
N VAL A 36 -28.53 65.97 -26.08
CA VAL A 36 -29.56 64.92 -25.98
C VAL A 36 -29.86 64.32 -27.34
N GLN A 37 -30.06 65.12 -28.40
CA GLN A 37 -30.29 64.62 -29.76
C GLN A 37 -29.12 63.80 -30.32
N ASN A 38 -27.87 64.20 -30.06
CA ASN A 38 -26.70 63.43 -30.46
C ASN A 38 -26.66 62.06 -29.78
N TYR A 39 -26.89 62.01 -28.46
CA TYR A 39 -26.93 60.75 -27.72
C TYR A 39 -28.15 59.88 -28.09
N GLN A 40 -29.30 60.46 -28.45
CA GLN A 40 -30.42 59.70 -29.01
C GLN A 40 -30.00 58.96 -30.29
N SER A 41 -29.31 59.64 -31.22
CA SER A 41 -28.78 59.01 -32.44
C SER A 41 -27.77 57.90 -32.10
N LYS A 42 -26.83 58.15 -31.18
CA LYS A 42 -25.89 57.12 -30.74
C LYS A 42 -26.61 55.93 -30.06
N ALA A 43 -27.71 56.16 -29.34
CA ALA A 43 -28.52 55.11 -28.72
C ALA A 43 -29.21 54.23 -29.78
N GLU A 44 -29.69 54.82 -30.89
CA GLU A 44 -30.18 54.04 -32.04
C GLU A 44 -29.07 53.20 -32.69
N ASP A 45 -27.85 53.75 -32.83
CA ASP A 45 -26.69 53.01 -33.36
C ASP A 45 -26.32 51.81 -32.48
N GLN A 46 -26.43 51.94 -31.15
CA GLN A 46 -26.26 50.83 -30.21
C GLN A 46 -27.28 49.71 -30.47
N VAL A 47 -28.55 50.06 -30.74
CA VAL A 47 -29.60 49.10 -31.07
C VAL A 47 -29.35 48.42 -32.43
N ARG A 48 -28.84 49.15 -33.43
CA ARG A 48 -28.43 48.57 -34.72
C ARG A 48 -27.26 47.61 -34.57
N PHE A 49 -26.28 47.98 -33.75
CA PHE A 49 -25.13 47.09 -33.47
C PHE A 49 -25.56 45.85 -32.69
N LEU A 50 -26.49 45.97 -31.73
CA LEU A 50 -27.11 44.82 -31.09
C LEU A 50 -27.74 43.88 -32.12
N ALA A 51 -28.57 44.40 -33.02
CA ALA A 51 -29.17 43.59 -34.08
C ALA A 51 -28.10 42.90 -34.95
N TYR A 52 -27.00 43.59 -35.28
CA TYR A 52 -25.86 42.99 -36.00
C TYR A 52 -25.23 41.81 -35.23
N LEU A 53 -24.98 41.96 -33.93
CA LEU A 53 -24.44 40.89 -33.09
C LEU A 53 -25.39 39.68 -33.03
N LEU A 54 -26.69 39.90 -32.77
CA LEU A 54 -27.67 38.82 -32.68
C LEU A 54 -27.85 38.10 -34.01
N ASN A 55 -27.88 38.83 -35.13
CA ASN A 55 -27.95 38.25 -36.47
C ASN A 55 -26.69 37.49 -36.86
N THR A 56 -25.52 37.91 -36.40
CA THR A 56 -24.27 37.19 -36.65
C THR A 56 -24.24 35.88 -35.85
N LEU A 57 -24.69 35.88 -34.60
CA LEU A 57 -24.87 34.67 -33.80
C LEU A 57 -25.89 33.71 -34.42
N GLY A 58 -27.02 34.25 -34.86
CA GLY A 58 -28.11 33.48 -35.43
C GLY A 58 -27.84 32.97 -36.85
N ASN A 59 -26.79 33.41 -37.54
CA ASN A 59 -26.50 32.96 -38.90
C ASN A 59 -25.78 31.61 -38.91
N GLU A 60 -26.33 30.63 -39.63
CA GLU A 60 -25.74 29.30 -39.81
C GLU A 60 -24.35 29.31 -40.45
N ASN A 61 -24.06 30.32 -41.28
CA ASN A 61 -22.80 30.44 -42.01
C ASN A 61 -21.69 31.14 -41.19
N SER A 62 -22.01 31.66 -40.01
CA SER A 62 -21.02 32.28 -39.13
C SER A 62 -20.11 31.22 -38.55
N SER A 63 -18.79 31.48 -38.53
CA SER A 63 -17.85 30.51 -37.99
C SER A 63 -18.08 30.32 -36.47
N PRO A 64 -17.87 29.12 -35.91
CA PRO A 64 -17.94 28.90 -34.46
C PRO A 64 -17.05 29.86 -33.67
N ARG A 65 -15.89 30.25 -34.25
CA ARG A 65 -14.97 31.23 -33.66
C ARG A 65 -15.59 32.62 -33.58
N ASP A 66 -16.28 33.08 -34.62
CA ASP A 66 -16.90 34.41 -34.63
C ASP A 66 -18.05 34.48 -33.62
N LYS A 67 -18.85 33.41 -33.55
CA LYS A 67 -19.92 33.29 -32.55
C LYS A 67 -19.38 33.32 -31.12
N ASP A 68 -18.31 32.56 -30.86
CA ASP A 68 -17.62 32.52 -29.57
C ASP A 68 -17.05 33.90 -29.19
N VAL A 69 -16.42 34.62 -30.13
CA VAL A 69 -15.93 35.98 -29.91
C VAL A 69 -17.06 36.94 -29.57
N ILE A 70 -18.25 36.79 -30.16
CA ILE A 70 -19.40 37.64 -29.82
C ILE A 70 -19.87 37.39 -28.39
N ILE A 71 -20.05 36.13 -28.00
CA ILE A 71 -20.53 35.72 -26.68
C ILE A 71 -19.54 36.14 -25.57
N ARG A 72 -18.24 36.17 -25.88
CA ARG A 72 -17.18 36.46 -24.88
C ARG A 72 -16.78 37.92 -24.82
N GLU A 73 -16.58 38.57 -25.97
CA GLU A 73 -15.86 39.84 -26.05
C GLU A 73 -16.67 40.93 -26.75
N SER A 74 -17.30 40.65 -27.89
CA SER A 74 -17.92 41.74 -28.68
C SER A 74 -19.11 42.38 -27.99
N TYR A 75 -19.89 41.63 -27.19
CA TYR A 75 -21.05 42.20 -26.48
C TYR A 75 -20.66 43.25 -25.44
N LYS A 76 -19.46 43.15 -24.83
CA LYS A 76 -18.96 44.11 -23.83
C LYS A 76 -18.84 45.54 -24.36
N LYS A 77 -18.81 45.71 -25.69
CA LYS A 77 -18.76 47.02 -26.34
C LYS A 77 -20.06 47.82 -26.19
N ILE A 78 -21.18 47.13 -26.00
CA ILE A 78 -22.52 47.75 -26.02
C ILE A 78 -23.35 47.47 -24.77
N PHE A 79 -22.95 46.50 -23.94
CA PHE A 79 -23.60 46.20 -22.67
C PHE A 79 -22.76 46.72 -21.51
N LYS A 80 -23.43 47.14 -20.43
CA LYS A 80 -22.77 47.65 -19.22
C LYS A 80 -21.80 46.65 -18.61
N ASP A 81 -22.25 45.40 -18.46
CA ASP A 81 -21.46 44.27 -17.96
C ASP A 81 -22.14 42.94 -18.34
N SER A 82 -21.53 41.83 -17.97
CA SER A 82 -22.06 40.48 -18.24
C SER A 82 -23.36 40.16 -17.51
N LYS A 83 -23.73 40.93 -16.48
CA LYS A 83 -24.90 40.71 -15.61
C LYS A 83 -26.11 41.50 -16.06
N VAL A 84 -26.01 42.25 -17.17
CA VAL A 84 -27.16 42.94 -17.77
C VAL A 84 -28.26 41.92 -18.04
N GLN A 85 -29.45 42.23 -17.53
CA GLN A 85 -30.62 41.35 -17.64
C GLN A 85 -31.36 41.59 -18.96
N VAL A 86 -31.65 40.49 -19.65
CA VAL A 86 -32.47 40.41 -20.85
C VAL A 86 -33.66 39.51 -20.56
N GLU A 87 -34.86 40.04 -20.76
CA GLU A 87 -36.09 39.25 -20.68
C GLU A 87 -36.12 38.23 -21.83
N ASP A 88 -36.02 36.95 -21.48
CA ASP A 88 -35.93 35.85 -22.43
C ASP A 88 -37.22 35.71 -23.24
N ASP A 89 -37.03 35.65 -24.55
CA ASP A 89 -38.08 35.60 -25.56
C ASP A 89 -37.76 34.70 -26.73
N LEU A 90 -36.71 33.90 -26.58
CA LEU A 90 -36.18 33.01 -27.60
C LEU A 90 -37.00 31.72 -27.70
N THR A 91 -37.93 31.45 -26.79
CA THR A 91 -38.87 30.33 -26.91
C THR A 91 -40.32 30.84 -26.83
N SER A 92 -41.18 30.38 -27.75
CA SER A 92 -42.57 30.87 -27.89
C SER A 92 -43.57 30.23 -26.91
N ASP A 93 -43.20 29.12 -26.29
CA ASP A 93 -44.03 28.26 -25.45
C ASP A 93 -43.79 28.46 -23.93
N ARG A 94 -42.88 29.35 -23.55
CA ARG A 94 -42.53 29.53 -22.14
C ARG A 94 -43.68 30.15 -21.35
N LYS A 95 -44.07 29.46 -20.28
CA LYS A 95 -45.15 29.88 -19.37
C LYS A 95 -44.75 30.91 -18.31
N VAL A 96 -43.45 31.11 -18.08
CA VAL A 96 -42.90 32.01 -17.04
C VAL A 96 -41.93 32.98 -17.68
N LEU A 97 -42.06 34.27 -17.36
CA LEU A 97 -41.11 35.31 -17.77
C LEU A 97 -39.81 35.15 -16.98
N VAL A 98 -38.69 35.03 -17.70
CA VAL A 98 -37.36 34.81 -17.11
C VAL A 98 -36.43 35.92 -17.59
N ASN A 99 -35.69 36.52 -16.68
CA ASN A 99 -34.58 37.39 -17.04
C ASN A 99 -33.29 36.59 -16.99
N LYS A 100 -32.49 36.69 -18.06
CA LYS A 100 -31.19 36.05 -18.19
C LYS A 100 -30.11 37.11 -18.25
N ASP A 101 -28.95 36.80 -17.68
CA ASP A 101 -27.73 37.55 -17.96
C ASP A 101 -27.46 37.52 -19.47
N ILE A 102 -26.97 38.65 -20.02
CA ILE A 102 -26.78 38.81 -21.47
C ILE A 102 -25.97 37.68 -22.08
N THR A 103 -24.94 37.20 -21.40
CA THR A 103 -24.12 36.09 -21.92
C THR A 103 -24.91 34.79 -22.06
N ALA A 104 -25.87 34.52 -21.17
CA ALA A 104 -26.74 33.35 -21.29
C ALA A 104 -27.73 33.52 -22.45
N TYR A 105 -28.33 34.71 -22.58
CA TYR A 105 -29.22 35.03 -23.70
C TYR A 105 -28.53 34.88 -25.06
N LEU A 106 -27.28 35.36 -25.20
CA LEU A 106 -26.52 35.23 -26.45
C LEU A 106 -26.17 33.77 -26.78
N LYS A 107 -25.89 32.94 -25.77
CA LYS A 107 -25.61 31.51 -25.96
C LYS A 107 -26.85 30.76 -26.44
N ASP A 108 -28.01 31.08 -25.89
CA ASP A 108 -29.28 30.46 -26.30
C ASP A 108 -29.57 30.68 -27.79
N ILE A 109 -29.16 31.81 -28.36
CA ILE A 109 -29.29 32.05 -29.81
C ILE A 109 -28.45 31.05 -30.61
N ASP A 110 -27.22 30.76 -30.17
CA ASP A 110 -26.35 29.77 -30.81
C ASP A 110 -26.82 28.33 -30.58
N PHE A 111 -27.48 28.07 -29.45
CA PHE A 111 -27.92 26.71 -29.08
C PHE A 111 -29.26 26.31 -29.67
N PHE A 112 -30.27 27.20 -29.70
CA PHE A 112 -31.65 26.82 -29.99
C PHE A 112 -32.09 27.07 -31.44
N TYR A 113 -31.21 27.61 -32.28
CA TYR A 113 -31.55 27.96 -33.66
C TYR A 113 -30.50 27.46 -34.65
N LYS A 114 -30.96 26.87 -35.76
CA LYS A 114 -30.11 26.61 -36.93
C LYS A 114 -29.77 27.91 -37.63
N ASN A 115 -30.80 28.71 -37.91
CA ASN A 115 -30.67 30.03 -38.51
C ASN A 115 -31.76 30.95 -37.96
N VAL A 116 -31.42 32.12 -37.44
CA VAL A 116 -32.38 33.09 -36.91
C VAL A 116 -31.96 34.52 -37.21
N LYS A 117 -32.93 35.31 -37.67
CA LYS A 117 -32.79 36.73 -37.97
C LYS A 117 -33.65 37.56 -37.02
N PHE A 118 -33.02 38.58 -36.45
CA PHE A 118 -33.61 39.61 -35.62
C PHE A 118 -33.75 40.90 -36.43
N ASP A 119 -34.98 41.39 -36.56
CA ASP A 119 -35.32 42.68 -37.17
C ASP A 119 -35.88 43.61 -36.11
N PHE A 120 -35.28 44.78 -35.96
CA PHE A 120 -35.58 45.73 -34.88
C PHE A 120 -36.16 47.01 -35.48
N ASP A 121 -37.46 47.20 -35.32
CA ASP A 121 -38.19 48.37 -35.78
C ASP A 121 -38.35 49.38 -34.64
N VAL A 122 -37.41 50.32 -34.55
CA VAL A 122 -37.36 51.36 -33.51
C VAL A 122 -38.50 52.36 -33.71
N GLN A 123 -39.41 52.42 -32.74
CA GLN A 123 -40.57 53.31 -32.76
C GLN A 123 -40.25 54.67 -32.14
N GLU A 124 -39.50 54.66 -31.03
CA GLU A 124 -39.26 55.87 -30.24
C GLU A 124 -38.00 55.72 -29.38
N VAL A 125 -37.26 56.81 -29.18
CA VAL A 125 -36.13 56.90 -28.26
C VAL A 125 -36.36 58.04 -27.28
N GLU A 126 -36.89 57.72 -26.11
CA GLU A 126 -37.26 58.71 -25.08
C GLU A 126 -36.06 58.97 -24.13
N PRO A 127 -35.53 60.20 -24.02
CA PRO A 127 -34.51 60.53 -23.05
C PRO A 127 -35.15 60.77 -21.68
N PHE A 128 -34.51 60.29 -20.62
CA PHE A 128 -34.94 60.52 -19.24
C PHE A 128 -33.73 60.62 -18.29
N LEU A 129 -33.94 61.26 -17.13
CA LEU A 129 -32.94 61.29 -16.06
C LEU A 129 -33.21 60.15 -15.09
N ARG A 130 -32.17 59.40 -14.77
CA ARG A 130 -32.20 58.40 -13.69
C ARG A 130 -32.28 59.10 -12.33
N PRO A 131 -32.64 58.37 -11.25
CA PRO A 131 -32.66 58.93 -9.89
C PRO A 131 -31.32 59.49 -9.41
N ASP A 132 -30.21 59.05 -9.99
CA ASP A 132 -28.85 59.53 -9.72
C ASP A 132 -28.46 60.78 -10.53
N GLY A 133 -29.39 61.32 -11.34
CA GLY A 133 -29.16 62.48 -12.22
C GLY A 133 -28.55 62.14 -13.59
N GLY A 134 -28.10 60.89 -13.81
CA GLY A 134 -27.48 60.49 -15.07
C GLY A 134 -28.49 60.39 -16.23
N LEU A 135 -28.07 60.79 -17.43
CA LEU A 135 -28.88 60.69 -18.64
C LEU A 135 -29.01 59.24 -19.11
N SER A 136 -30.23 58.83 -19.48
CA SER A 136 -30.50 57.51 -20.06
C SER A 136 -31.59 57.60 -21.11
N PHE A 137 -31.65 56.56 -21.96
CA PHE A 137 -32.56 56.49 -23.08
C PHE A 137 -33.37 55.22 -22.99
N LYS A 138 -34.69 55.37 -23.17
CA LYS A 138 -35.60 54.25 -23.30
C LYS A 138 -35.95 54.12 -24.77
N VAL A 139 -35.40 53.10 -25.42
CA VAL A 139 -35.70 52.77 -26.81
C VAL A 139 -36.89 51.82 -26.85
N THR A 140 -38.00 52.26 -27.42
CA THR A 140 -39.17 51.43 -27.69
C THR A 140 -39.08 50.89 -29.11
N LEU A 141 -39.12 49.56 -29.27
CA LEU A 141 -39.03 48.93 -30.58
C LEU A 141 -39.95 47.71 -30.70
N ASN A 142 -40.29 47.33 -31.94
CA ASN A 142 -40.84 46.01 -32.24
C ASN A 142 -39.71 45.10 -32.71
N ARG A 143 -39.47 44.03 -31.97
CA ARG A 143 -38.48 43.01 -32.32
C ARG A 143 -39.19 41.89 -33.04
N THR A 144 -38.78 41.60 -34.27
CA THR A 144 -39.25 40.44 -35.05
C THR A 144 -38.12 39.43 -35.13
N LEU A 145 -38.37 38.24 -34.61
CA LEU A 145 -37.51 37.08 -34.72
C LEU A 145 -38.09 36.17 -35.80
N LYS A 146 -37.31 35.85 -36.83
CA LYS A 146 -37.68 34.92 -37.91
C LYS A 146 -36.56 33.93 -38.16
N GLY A 147 -36.83 32.64 -38.05
CA GLY A 147 -35.80 31.63 -38.19
C GLY A 147 -36.33 30.21 -38.26
N THR A 148 -35.43 29.27 -38.07
CA THR A 148 -35.68 27.84 -37.99
C THR A 148 -34.98 27.30 -36.74
N ASP A 149 -35.74 26.61 -35.89
CA ASP A 149 -35.19 25.96 -34.69
C ASP A 149 -34.37 24.70 -35.01
N LEU A 150 -33.92 23.98 -33.99
CA LEU A 150 -33.10 22.78 -34.15
C LEU A 150 -33.86 21.62 -34.79
N GLU A 151 -35.18 21.58 -34.62
CA GLU A 151 -36.09 20.58 -35.17
C GLU A 151 -36.39 20.84 -36.65
N GLY A 152 -36.14 22.06 -37.14
CA GLY A 152 -36.44 22.45 -38.52
C GLY A 152 -37.76 23.18 -38.69
N GLU A 153 -38.43 23.53 -37.59
CA GLU A 153 -39.71 24.22 -37.60
C GLU A 153 -39.51 25.74 -37.79
N PRO A 154 -40.38 26.40 -38.56
CA PRO A 154 -40.29 27.84 -38.78
C PRO A 154 -40.74 28.60 -37.53
N VAL A 155 -39.85 29.44 -37.00
CA VAL A 155 -40.14 30.33 -35.88
C VAL A 155 -40.40 31.74 -36.40
N LEU A 156 -41.56 32.31 -36.07
CA LEU A 156 -41.88 33.72 -36.28
C LEU A 156 -42.51 34.30 -35.02
N ASN A 157 -41.83 35.28 -34.43
CA ASN A 157 -42.23 35.89 -33.17
C ASN A 157 -42.01 37.40 -33.29
N THR A 158 -43.06 38.21 -33.11
CA THR A 158 -42.94 39.67 -33.01
C THR A 158 -43.38 40.10 -31.61
N LYS A 159 -42.52 40.82 -30.90
CA LYS A 159 -42.87 41.39 -29.60
C LYS A 159 -42.34 42.82 -29.45
N LYS A 160 -43.10 43.65 -28.76
CA LYS A 160 -42.65 44.97 -28.30
C LYS A 160 -41.55 44.81 -27.26
N ARG A 161 -40.47 45.58 -27.36
CA ARG A 161 -39.32 45.59 -26.45
C ARG A 161 -38.99 47.03 -26.04
N TYR A 162 -38.46 47.16 -24.85
CA TYR A 162 -37.88 48.36 -24.30
C TYR A 162 -36.41 48.07 -24.00
N ILE A 163 -35.52 48.89 -24.54
CA ILE A 163 -34.08 48.83 -24.25
C ILE A 163 -33.72 50.07 -23.46
N GLU A 164 -33.19 49.89 -22.26
CA GLU A 164 -32.68 50.99 -21.43
C GLU A 164 -31.18 51.13 -21.67
N ILE A 165 -30.77 52.29 -22.17
CA ILE A 165 -29.38 52.60 -22.53
C ILE A 165 -28.90 53.76 -21.66
N ASN A 166 -27.84 53.50 -20.91
CA ASN A 166 -27.28 54.41 -19.95
C ASN A 166 -26.09 55.15 -20.55
N LEU A 167 -26.03 56.47 -20.35
CA LEU A 167 -24.82 57.23 -20.57
C LEU A 167 -23.86 57.02 -19.40
N ASP A 168 -22.62 56.69 -19.74
CA ASP A 168 -21.47 56.78 -18.84
C ASP A 168 -20.75 58.11 -19.08
N GLU A 169 -20.94 59.03 -18.14
CA GLU A 169 -20.38 60.38 -18.19
C GLU A 169 -18.84 60.39 -18.19
N ALA A 170 -18.19 59.35 -17.68
CA ALA A 170 -16.74 59.27 -17.64
C ALA A 170 -16.12 58.89 -19.00
N THR A 171 -16.84 58.11 -19.80
CA THR A 171 -16.33 57.56 -21.08
C THR A 171 -17.01 58.16 -22.31
N ASP A 172 -18.01 59.03 -22.13
CA ASP A 172 -18.93 59.48 -23.20
C ASP A 172 -19.63 58.31 -23.93
N GLY A 173 -19.64 57.14 -23.29
CA GLY A 173 -20.09 55.87 -23.84
C GLY A 173 -21.55 55.59 -23.51
N LEU A 174 -22.26 54.96 -24.44
CA LEU A 174 -23.62 54.45 -24.21
C LEU A 174 -23.58 52.94 -24.04
N GLN A 175 -24.20 52.45 -22.98
CA GLN A 175 -24.24 51.03 -22.67
C GLN A 175 -25.67 50.59 -22.34
N ILE A 176 -26.10 49.50 -22.96
CA ILE A 176 -27.35 48.83 -22.67
C ILE A 176 -27.30 48.30 -21.24
N ALA A 177 -28.28 48.72 -20.45
CA ALA A 177 -28.43 48.37 -19.04
C ALA A 177 -29.53 47.33 -18.80
N SER A 178 -30.55 47.25 -19.65
CA SER A 178 -31.56 46.19 -19.64
C SER A 178 -32.36 46.11 -20.93
N ILE A 179 -32.94 44.93 -21.21
CA ILE A 179 -33.87 44.70 -22.31
C ILE A 179 -35.10 43.98 -21.76
N TYR A 180 -36.30 44.55 -21.90
CA TYR A 180 -37.53 44.00 -21.30
C TYR A 180 -38.79 44.33 -22.11
N THR A 181 -39.87 43.59 -21.89
CA THR A 181 -41.24 43.96 -22.32
C THR A 181 -42.09 44.32 -21.13
N THR A 182 -41.90 43.58 -20.06
CA THR A 182 -42.57 43.74 -18.78
C THR A 182 -41.49 43.93 -17.74
N LYS A 183 -41.50 45.04 -16.99
CA LYS A 183 -40.60 45.21 -15.83
C LYS A 183 -41.06 44.30 -14.68
N VAL A 184 -40.97 42.97 -14.88
CA VAL A 184 -41.27 41.99 -13.83
C VAL A 184 -40.08 41.93 -12.88
N SER A 185 -40.34 42.13 -11.59
CA SER A 185 -39.31 42.02 -10.57
C SER A 185 -38.94 40.55 -10.35
N ARG A 186 -37.70 40.30 -9.92
CA ARG A 186 -37.19 38.95 -9.63
C ARG A 186 -38.06 38.20 -8.62
N GLU A 187 -38.71 38.91 -7.69
CA GLU A 187 -39.61 38.27 -6.74
C GLU A 187 -40.85 37.67 -7.41
N GLU A 188 -41.52 38.39 -8.31
CA GLU A 188 -42.69 37.85 -8.99
C GLU A 188 -42.32 36.71 -9.92
N ALA A 189 -41.15 36.78 -10.59
CA ALA A 189 -40.64 35.69 -11.41
C ALA A 189 -40.39 34.41 -10.58
N LEU A 190 -39.79 34.52 -9.39
CA LEU A 190 -39.58 33.38 -8.49
C LEU A 190 -40.90 32.82 -7.94
N LYS A 191 -41.85 33.69 -7.58
CA LYS A 191 -43.19 33.29 -7.10
C LYS A 191 -43.95 32.53 -8.20
N GLU A 192 -43.90 33.02 -9.43
CA GLU A 192 -44.53 32.38 -10.59
C GLU A 192 -43.84 31.06 -10.96
N TRP A 193 -42.51 31.03 -10.96
CA TRP A 193 -41.72 29.82 -11.14
C TRP A 193 -42.12 28.73 -10.15
N TRP A 194 -42.12 29.03 -8.84
CA TRP A 194 -42.50 28.06 -7.81
C TRP A 194 -43.93 27.55 -7.97
N LYS A 195 -44.86 28.44 -8.33
CA LYS A 195 -46.26 28.07 -8.57
C LYS A 195 -46.37 27.02 -9.68
N ASN A 196 -45.60 27.19 -10.75
CA ASN A 196 -45.64 26.35 -11.96
C ASN A 196 -44.77 25.08 -11.88
N LEU A 197 -43.98 24.89 -10.81
CA LEU A 197 -43.21 23.65 -10.61
C LEU A 197 -44.09 22.42 -10.44
N SER A 198 -43.65 21.30 -11.02
CA SER A 198 -44.24 19.98 -10.79
C SER A 198 -44.09 19.54 -9.32
N LEU A 199 -44.94 18.61 -8.89
CA LEU A 199 -44.84 18.04 -7.54
C LEU A 199 -43.49 17.36 -7.29
N GLY A 200 -42.91 16.71 -8.30
CA GLY A 200 -41.59 16.08 -8.22
C GLY A 200 -40.50 17.12 -7.91
N TRP A 201 -40.48 18.24 -8.64
CA TRP A 201 -39.52 19.33 -8.40
C TRP A 201 -39.73 20.00 -7.05
N LYS A 202 -40.99 20.24 -6.65
CA LYS A 202 -41.29 20.76 -5.30
C LYS A 202 -40.78 19.82 -4.21
N SER A 203 -40.91 18.50 -4.39
CA SER A 203 -40.39 17.50 -3.45
C SER A 203 -38.88 17.57 -3.32
N VAL A 204 -38.14 17.68 -4.43
CA VAL A 204 -36.68 17.80 -4.41
C VAL A 204 -36.23 19.02 -3.61
N PHE A 205 -36.82 20.19 -3.85
CA PHE A 205 -36.44 21.40 -3.11
C PHE A 205 -36.86 21.36 -1.65
N ARG A 206 -38.03 20.77 -1.34
CA ARG A 206 -38.49 20.58 0.04
C ARG A 206 -37.56 19.67 0.84
N GLU A 207 -37.12 18.57 0.24
CA GLU A 207 -36.17 17.65 0.87
C GLU A 207 -34.81 18.33 1.07
N LYS A 208 -34.26 18.96 0.03
CA LYS A 208 -32.96 19.64 0.06
C LYS A 208 -32.86 20.73 1.13
N LEU A 209 -33.95 21.47 1.36
CA LEU A 209 -33.98 22.60 2.30
C LEU A 209 -34.80 22.32 3.58
N ALA A 210 -35.22 21.07 3.81
CA ALA A 210 -36.05 20.66 4.95
C ALA A 210 -37.29 21.54 5.15
N ILE A 211 -38.01 21.86 4.07
CA ILE A 211 -39.22 22.69 4.10
C ILE A 211 -40.43 21.81 4.44
N SER A 212 -41.06 22.06 5.59
CA SER A 212 -42.21 21.29 6.09
C SER A 212 -43.59 21.87 5.71
N SER A 213 -43.64 23.11 5.21
CA SER A 213 -44.88 23.80 4.84
C SER A 213 -45.19 23.72 3.35
N ASP A 214 -46.48 23.70 3.00
CA ASP A 214 -46.92 23.73 1.61
C ASP A 214 -46.76 25.10 0.94
N SER A 215 -46.81 26.19 1.73
CA SER A 215 -46.59 27.56 1.28
C SER A 215 -45.14 27.99 1.53
N VAL A 216 -44.48 28.52 0.49
CA VAL A 216 -43.08 28.98 0.54
C VAL A 216 -43.03 30.50 0.45
N ASP A 217 -42.31 31.14 1.37
CA ASP A 217 -42.11 32.59 1.37
C ASP A 217 -40.99 33.02 0.42
N ILE A 218 -40.88 34.33 0.15
CA ILE A 218 -39.89 34.84 -0.80
C ILE A 218 -38.44 34.59 -0.34
N ASN A 219 -38.18 34.61 0.97
CA ASN A 219 -36.86 34.31 1.52
C ASN A 219 -36.43 32.87 1.21
N THR A 220 -37.36 31.93 1.31
CA THR A 220 -37.11 30.53 0.99
C THR A 220 -36.95 30.34 -0.52
N LEU A 221 -37.69 31.08 -1.37
CA LEU A 221 -37.47 31.07 -2.81
C LEU A 221 -36.08 31.59 -3.20
N TYR A 222 -35.58 32.64 -2.53
CA TYR A 222 -34.20 33.10 -2.72
C TYR A 222 -33.17 32.05 -2.27
N LYS A 223 -33.43 31.34 -1.17
CA LYS A 223 -32.57 30.21 -0.74
C LYS A 223 -32.57 29.07 -1.76
N ILE A 224 -33.71 28.77 -2.37
CA ILE A 224 -33.81 27.77 -3.44
C ILE A 224 -33.04 28.23 -4.67
N ALA A 225 -33.24 29.46 -5.12
CA ALA A 225 -32.57 30.01 -6.31
C ALA A 225 -31.04 30.11 -6.14
N GLY A 226 -30.57 30.31 -4.91
CA GLY A 226 -29.15 30.44 -4.57
C GLY A 226 -28.46 29.13 -4.17
N ILE A 227 -29.07 27.96 -4.40
CA ILE A 227 -28.38 26.70 -4.14
C ILE A 227 -27.20 26.53 -5.10
N ASP A 228 -26.10 25.96 -4.59
CA ASP A 228 -24.89 25.70 -5.38
C ASP A 228 -24.75 24.24 -5.81
N SER A 229 -25.60 23.36 -5.29
CA SER A 229 -25.51 21.91 -5.51
C SER A 229 -26.89 21.26 -5.61
N LEU A 230 -27.08 20.47 -6.65
CA LEU A 230 -28.30 19.71 -6.91
C LEU A 230 -27.96 18.24 -7.13
N ASN A 231 -28.60 17.35 -6.37
CA ASN A 231 -28.45 15.91 -6.54
C ASN A 231 -29.80 15.31 -6.94
N LEU A 232 -29.87 14.76 -8.14
CA LEU A 232 -31.01 14.02 -8.70
C LEU A 232 -30.65 12.56 -8.99
N ALA A 233 -29.53 12.05 -8.46
CA ALA A 233 -29.06 10.70 -8.74
C ALA A 233 -30.14 9.65 -8.42
N GLY A 234 -30.40 8.76 -9.37
CA GLY A 234 -31.43 7.71 -9.24
C GLY A 234 -32.88 8.20 -9.30
N ASN A 235 -33.12 9.50 -9.55
CA ASN A 235 -34.48 10.04 -9.65
C ASN A 235 -35.15 9.61 -10.96
N ASN A 236 -36.28 8.91 -10.83
CA ASN A 236 -37.05 8.39 -11.96
C ASN A 236 -38.33 9.19 -12.28
N PHE A 237 -38.60 10.25 -11.52
CA PHE A 237 -39.84 11.05 -11.63
C PHE A 237 -39.62 12.35 -12.39
N ILE A 238 -38.41 12.91 -12.33
CA ILE A 238 -38.04 14.12 -13.07
C ILE A 238 -37.66 13.70 -14.50
N VAL A 239 -38.39 14.26 -15.47
CA VAL A 239 -38.20 13.99 -16.90
C VAL A 239 -37.72 15.21 -17.68
N THR A 240 -37.84 16.42 -17.12
CA THR A 240 -37.37 17.68 -17.71
C THR A 240 -36.57 18.48 -16.69
N LEU A 241 -35.55 19.18 -17.19
CA LEU A 241 -34.67 20.06 -16.43
C LEU A 241 -35.08 21.54 -16.47
N ASP A 242 -36.13 21.95 -17.19
CA ASP A 242 -36.51 23.38 -17.35
C ASP A 242 -36.45 24.21 -16.06
N PRO A 243 -36.90 23.68 -14.89
CA PRO A 243 -36.84 24.42 -13.62
C PRO A 243 -35.45 24.88 -13.17
N ILE A 244 -34.36 24.23 -13.60
CA ILE A 244 -33.01 24.57 -13.16
C ILE A 244 -32.50 25.88 -13.77
N SER A 245 -33.16 26.40 -14.81
CA SER A 245 -32.81 27.68 -15.44
C SER A 245 -32.86 28.89 -14.48
N MET A 246 -33.57 28.76 -13.35
CA MET A 246 -33.62 29.77 -12.29
C MET A 246 -32.51 29.63 -11.24
N LEU A 247 -31.74 28.54 -11.29
CA LEU A 247 -30.73 28.17 -10.30
C LEU A 247 -29.32 28.54 -10.80
N VAL A 248 -29.15 29.80 -11.19
CA VAL A 248 -27.94 30.29 -11.89
C VAL A 248 -26.65 30.16 -11.09
N ASP A 249 -26.73 30.01 -9.77
CA ASP A 249 -25.59 29.84 -8.87
C ASP A 249 -25.13 28.37 -8.72
N LEU A 250 -25.75 27.42 -9.44
CA LEU A 250 -25.39 26.01 -9.41
C LEU A 250 -23.96 25.76 -9.89
N LYS A 251 -23.19 25.09 -9.03
CA LYS A 251 -21.81 24.66 -9.27
C LYS A 251 -21.70 23.15 -9.43
N LYS A 252 -22.57 22.37 -8.79
CA LYS A 252 -22.52 20.91 -8.77
C LYS A 252 -23.87 20.31 -9.12
N ILE A 253 -23.90 19.41 -10.11
CA ILE A 253 -25.12 18.72 -10.50
C ILE A 253 -24.83 17.25 -10.69
N ASP A 254 -25.58 16.40 -10.00
CA ASP A 254 -25.59 14.95 -10.22
C ASP A 254 -26.94 14.52 -10.81
N LEU A 255 -26.92 14.06 -12.06
CA LEU A 255 -28.05 13.52 -12.81
C LEU A 255 -27.89 12.02 -13.08
N SER A 256 -26.96 11.35 -12.40
CA SER A 256 -26.62 9.97 -12.71
C SER A 256 -27.78 9.00 -12.46
N ASN A 257 -27.88 7.96 -13.28
CA ASN A 257 -28.94 6.95 -13.17
C ASN A 257 -30.36 7.55 -13.22
N THR A 258 -30.55 8.60 -14.01
CA THR A 258 -31.87 9.20 -14.27
C THR A 258 -32.35 8.87 -15.68
N LYS A 259 -33.61 9.20 -15.99
CA LYS A 259 -34.20 9.07 -17.32
C LYS A 259 -34.08 10.34 -18.18
N ILE A 260 -33.30 11.31 -17.72
CA ILE A 260 -33.12 12.59 -18.40
C ILE A 260 -32.28 12.36 -19.67
N GLN A 261 -32.75 12.93 -20.78
CA GLN A 261 -32.09 12.87 -22.10
C GLN A 261 -31.74 14.27 -22.58
N ASP A 262 -32.66 15.23 -22.37
CA ASP A 262 -32.43 16.62 -22.73
C ASP A 262 -31.77 17.38 -21.58
N ILE A 263 -30.60 17.96 -21.86
CA ILE A 263 -29.83 18.82 -20.97
C ILE A 263 -29.75 20.27 -21.46
N SER A 264 -30.58 20.65 -22.42
CA SER A 264 -30.66 22.00 -22.99
C SER A 264 -30.74 23.11 -21.94
N SER A 265 -31.42 22.85 -20.82
CA SER A 265 -31.56 23.76 -19.68
C SER A 265 -30.23 24.12 -18.99
N LEU A 266 -29.18 23.30 -19.14
CA LEU A 266 -27.84 23.56 -18.61
C LEU A 266 -27.12 24.72 -19.32
N SER A 267 -27.57 25.11 -20.52
CA SER A 267 -27.04 26.26 -21.27
C SER A 267 -26.96 27.57 -20.45
N SER A 268 -27.94 27.74 -19.54
CA SER A 268 -28.06 28.90 -18.66
C SER A 268 -27.12 28.90 -17.45
N LEU A 269 -26.50 27.76 -17.13
CA LEU A 269 -25.75 27.54 -15.90
C LEU A 269 -24.24 27.71 -16.12
N THR A 270 -23.77 28.96 -16.05
CA THR A 270 -22.38 29.30 -16.34
C THR A 270 -21.40 29.03 -15.20
N GLU A 271 -21.90 28.74 -14.00
CA GLU A 271 -21.09 28.52 -12.79
C GLU A 271 -20.75 27.05 -12.51
N ILE A 272 -21.20 26.11 -13.37
CA ILE A 272 -21.00 24.67 -13.16
C ILE A 272 -19.50 24.33 -13.13
N GLN A 273 -19.12 23.55 -12.12
CA GLN A 273 -17.78 23.04 -11.86
C GLN A 273 -17.74 21.51 -11.84
N GLU A 274 -18.82 20.86 -11.40
CA GLU A 274 -18.92 19.40 -11.33
C GLU A 274 -20.24 18.94 -11.93
N LEU A 275 -20.18 18.08 -12.95
CA LEU A 275 -21.35 17.56 -13.63
C LEU A 275 -21.25 16.04 -13.81
N ASN A 276 -22.21 15.31 -13.23
CA ASN A 276 -22.33 13.87 -13.39
C ASN A 276 -23.58 13.54 -14.22
N LEU A 277 -23.37 13.03 -15.43
CA LEU A 277 -24.40 12.61 -16.38
C LEU A 277 -24.44 11.09 -16.58
N SER A 278 -23.70 10.33 -15.77
CA SER A 278 -23.47 8.91 -16.04
C SER A 278 -24.74 8.06 -15.98
N ASN A 279 -24.77 6.98 -16.77
CA ASN A 279 -25.90 6.06 -16.86
C ASN A 279 -27.21 6.79 -17.21
N THR A 280 -27.17 7.59 -18.27
CA THR A 280 -28.33 8.29 -18.84
C THR A 280 -28.33 8.10 -20.36
N ALA A 281 -29.44 8.41 -21.03
CA ALA A 281 -29.55 8.32 -22.49
C ALA A 281 -29.24 9.66 -23.18
N ILE A 282 -28.28 10.42 -22.63
CA ILE A 282 -27.84 11.69 -23.22
C ILE A 282 -26.95 11.41 -24.44
N GLU A 283 -27.27 12.07 -25.55
CA GLU A 283 -26.50 12.05 -26.80
C GLU A 283 -25.82 13.40 -27.07
N GLU A 284 -26.55 14.50 -26.87
CA GLU A 284 -26.14 15.86 -27.19
C GLU A 284 -25.52 16.59 -25.99
N ILE A 285 -24.28 17.04 -26.13
CA ILE A 285 -23.53 17.76 -25.08
C ILE A 285 -23.11 19.18 -25.50
N SER A 286 -23.60 19.66 -26.64
CA SER A 286 -23.30 21.00 -27.18
C SER A 286 -23.63 22.13 -26.19
N TYR A 287 -24.64 21.94 -25.34
CA TYR A 287 -25.02 22.86 -24.26
C TYR A 287 -23.93 23.07 -23.19
N LEU A 288 -22.89 22.24 -23.15
CA LEU A 288 -21.73 22.39 -22.26
C LEU A 288 -20.60 23.23 -22.86
N ARG A 289 -20.70 23.67 -24.12
CA ARG A 289 -19.65 24.39 -24.88
C ARG A 289 -19.05 25.59 -24.13
N TYR A 290 -19.85 26.27 -23.32
CA TYR A 290 -19.45 27.46 -22.59
C TYR A 290 -19.33 27.26 -21.07
N ALA A 291 -19.30 26.01 -20.59
CA ALA A 291 -19.17 25.66 -19.17
C ALA A 291 -17.70 25.68 -18.70
N GLU A 292 -16.97 26.78 -18.93
CA GLU A 292 -15.50 26.86 -18.78
C GLU A 292 -14.97 26.66 -17.36
N LYS A 293 -15.85 26.74 -16.36
CA LYS A 293 -15.53 26.49 -14.96
C LYS A 293 -15.54 25.00 -14.60
N LEU A 294 -15.95 24.13 -15.53
CA LEU A 294 -16.04 22.70 -15.33
C LEU A 294 -14.66 22.08 -15.05
N ARG A 295 -14.57 21.40 -13.91
CA ARG A 295 -13.40 20.65 -13.43
C ARG A 295 -13.64 19.14 -13.41
N PHE A 296 -14.90 18.72 -13.27
CA PHE A 296 -15.31 17.32 -13.29
C PHE A 296 -16.47 17.11 -14.24
N LEU A 297 -16.31 16.17 -15.17
CA LEU A 297 -17.36 15.74 -16.07
C LEU A 297 -17.38 14.20 -16.13
N ASN A 298 -18.53 13.62 -15.84
CA ASN A 298 -18.75 12.19 -15.99
C ASN A 298 -19.84 11.92 -17.03
N LEU A 299 -19.44 11.35 -18.16
CA LEU A 299 -20.28 10.91 -19.29
C LEU A 299 -20.36 9.38 -19.39
N SER A 300 -19.94 8.65 -18.35
CA SER A 300 -19.88 7.20 -18.39
C SER A 300 -21.25 6.59 -18.71
N PHE A 301 -21.30 5.61 -19.61
CA PHE A 301 -22.53 4.93 -20.04
C PHE A 301 -23.61 5.92 -20.53
N THR A 302 -23.18 6.93 -21.29
CA THR A 302 -24.05 7.79 -22.10
C THR A 302 -23.93 7.42 -23.58
N GLN A 303 -24.76 8.01 -24.43
CA GLN A 303 -24.77 7.75 -25.88
C GLN A 303 -24.01 8.83 -26.68
N VAL A 304 -23.16 9.60 -25.99
CA VAL A 304 -22.30 10.63 -26.59
C VAL A 304 -21.29 9.98 -27.54
N LYS A 305 -21.15 10.57 -28.74
CA LYS A 305 -20.28 10.04 -29.81
C LYS A 305 -19.03 10.88 -30.11
N SER A 306 -19.00 12.14 -29.69
CA SER A 306 -17.87 13.06 -29.90
C SER A 306 -17.67 13.98 -28.69
N LEU A 307 -16.45 14.51 -28.57
CA LEU A 307 -16.04 15.49 -27.55
C LEU A 307 -15.80 16.89 -28.13
N ASP A 308 -16.07 17.12 -29.41
CA ASP A 308 -15.72 18.37 -30.11
C ASP A 308 -16.32 19.61 -29.46
N ASP A 309 -17.55 19.50 -28.96
CA ASP A 309 -18.24 20.57 -28.24
C ASP A 309 -17.57 20.98 -26.91
N LEU A 310 -16.66 20.16 -26.40
CA LEU A 310 -15.97 20.41 -25.13
C LEU A 310 -14.64 21.16 -25.33
N LEU A 311 -14.28 21.60 -26.54
CA LEU A 311 -12.98 22.22 -26.87
C LEU A 311 -12.51 23.29 -25.87
N ASN A 312 -13.45 24.07 -25.33
CA ASN A 312 -13.20 25.20 -24.46
C ASN A 312 -13.05 24.85 -22.97
N LEU A 313 -13.26 23.58 -22.58
CA LEU A 313 -13.21 23.13 -21.18
C LEU A 313 -11.77 22.91 -20.69
N LYS A 314 -10.93 23.95 -20.79
CA LYS A 314 -9.48 23.86 -20.52
C LYS A 314 -9.12 23.60 -19.05
N ARG A 315 -10.07 23.79 -18.13
CA ARG A 315 -9.90 23.60 -16.67
C ARG A 315 -10.33 22.21 -16.18
N LEU A 316 -10.67 21.32 -17.10
CA LEU A 316 -11.13 19.99 -16.75
C LEU A 316 -10.00 19.20 -16.07
N GLU A 317 -10.24 18.78 -14.83
CA GLU A 317 -9.28 18.02 -14.02
C GLU A 317 -9.62 16.52 -14.01
N ARG A 318 -10.89 16.17 -14.19
CA ARG A 318 -11.38 14.79 -14.14
C ARG A 318 -12.43 14.55 -15.23
N LEU A 319 -12.20 13.55 -16.07
CA LEU A 319 -13.08 13.20 -17.19
C LEU A 319 -13.33 11.68 -17.24
N TYR A 320 -14.58 11.26 -17.09
CA TYR A 320 -14.95 9.85 -17.19
C TYR A 320 -15.82 9.61 -18.42
N LEU A 321 -15.38 8.69 -19.28
CA LEU A 321 -15.99 8.32 -20.55
C LEU A 321 -16.26 6.81 -20.62
N ARG A 322 -16.34 6.13 -19.48
CA ARG A 322 -16.45 4.67 -19.44
C ARG A 322 -17.67 4.20 -20.22
N GLY A 323 -17.52 3.24 -21.12
CA GLY A 323 -18.66 2.66 -21.86
C GLY A 323 -19.39 3.62 -22.80
N THR A 324 -18.76 4.72 -23.23
CA THR A 324 -19.30 5.60 -24.29
C THR A 324 -18.94 5.09 -25.69
N ASP A 325 -19.75 5.46 -26.69
CA ASP A 325 -19.53 5.13 -28.11
C ASP A 325 -18.62 6.14 -28.85
N ILE A 326 -17.73 6.82 -28.14
CA ILE A 326 -16.78 7.77 -28.71
C ILE A 326 -15.73 7.02 -29.55
N THR A 327 -15.49 7.52 -30.76
CA THR A 327 -14.52 6.92 -31.71
C THR A 327 -13.31 7.82 -32.00
N ASP A 328 -13.47 9.15 -31.89
CA ASP A 328 -12.35 10.10 -31.96
C ASP A 328 -12.02 10.69 -30.59
N PHE A 329 -10.78 10.47 -30.16
CA PHE A 329 -10.24 10.94 -28.89
C PHE A 329 -9.16 12.03 -29.07
N SER A 330 -8.98 12.54 -30.30
CA SER A 330 -8.00 13.59 -30.62
C SER A 330 -8.11 14.81 -29.67
N MET A 331 -9.35 15.14 -29.29
CA MET A 331 -9.69 16.23 -28.38
C MET A 331 -9.13 16.07 -26.96
N LEU A 332 -8.78 14.86 -26.52
CA LEU A 332 -8.18 14.66 -25.18
C LEU A 332 -6.90 15.48 -25.01
N SER A 333 -6.11 15.64 -26.08
CA SER A 333 -4.85 16.42 -26.07
C SER A 333 -5.04 17.88 -25.65
N ASN A 334 -6.26 18.42 -25.75
CA ASN A 334 -6.59 19.80 -25.42
C ASN A 334 -6.83 20.03 -23.91
N PHE A 335 -7.06 18.97 -23.12
CA PHE A 335 -7.41 19.05 -21.70
C PHE A 335 -6.17 18.86 -20.82
N THR A 336 -5.19 19.76 -20.97
CA THR A 336 -3.87 19.65 -20.33
C THR A 336 -3.88 19.69 -18.79
N ASP A 337 -4.98 20.11 -18.18
CA ASP A 337 -5.18 20.12 -16.73
C ASP A 337 -5.72 18.80 -16.15
N LEU A 338 -5.99 17.79 -16.99
CA LEU A 338 -6.50 16.49 -16.55
C LEU A 338 -5.52 15.80 -15.60
N LYS A 339 -6.07 15.37 -14.47
CA LYS A 339 -5.44 14.55 -13.43
C LYS A 339 -6.00 13.13 -13.42
N GLU A 340 -7.25 12.95 -13.83
CA GLU A 340 -7.91 11.65 -13.83
C GLU A 340 -8.72 11.45 -15.10
N VAL A 341 -8.49 10.32 -15.78
CA VAL A 341 -9.24 9.95 -16.98
C VAL A 341 -9.66 8.49 -16.90
N ASP A 342 -10.94 8.23 -17.12
CA ASP A 342 -11.48 6.89 -17.28
C ASP A 342 -11.96 6.68 -18.72
N LEU A 343 -11.26 5.84 -19.47
CA LEU A 343 -11.58 5.42 -20.84
C LEU A 343 -11.93 3.93 -20.88
N SER A 344 -12.26 3.32 -19.75
CA SER A 344 -12.56 1.89 -19.69
C SER A 344 -13.81 1.53 -20.49
N GLU A 345 -13.87 0.33 -21.04
CA GLU A 345 -14.98 -0.15 -21.87
C GLU A 345 -15.28 0.75 -23.09
N THR A 346 -14.26 1.44 -23.63
CA THR A 346 -14.37 2.25 -24.86
C THR A 346 -13.57 1.65 -26.02
N TYR A 347 -13.74 2.21 -27.22
CA TYR A 347 -12.94 1.87 -28.40
C TYR A 347 -11.53 2.47 -28.42
N PHE A 348 -11.09 3.11 -27.33
CA PHE A 348 -9.79 3.79 -27.26
C PHE A 348 -8.62 2.85 -27.57
N ASN A 349 -7.73 3.29 -28.46
CA ASN A 349 -6.60 2.47 -28.95
C ASN A 349 -5.31 3.26 -29.28
N LYS A 350 -5.31 4.60 -29.19
CA LYS A 350 -4.17 5.46 -29.58
C LYS A 350 -3.67 6.26 -28.39
N LEU A 351 -2.49 5.93 -27.88
CA LEU A 351 -1.92 6.57 -26.69
C LEU A 351 -1.29 7.94 -26.94
N ASP A 352 -0.94 8.28 -28.20
CA ASP A 352 -0.26 9.53 -28.56
C ASP A 352 -1.00 10.78 -28.07
N VAL A 353 -2.34 10.73 -28.01
CA VAL A 353 -3.16 11.86 -27.55
C VAL A 353 -2.97 12.15 -26.05
N LEU A 354 -2.54 11.16 -25.26
CA LEU A 354 -2.36 11.27 -23.81
C LEU A 354 -1.00 11.87 -23.42
N VAL A 355 -0.04 11.96 -24.35
CA VAL A 355 1.32 12.48 -24.08
C VAL A 355 1.30 13.93 -23.57
N HIS A 356 0.29 14.71 -23.98
CA HIS A 356 0.12 16.11 -23.58
C HIS A 356 -0.47 16.26 -22.17
N LEU A 357 -0.97 15.20 -21.55
CA LEU A 357 -1.63 15.22 -20.24
C LEU A 357 -0.60 15.17 -19.10
N SER A 358 0.31 16.14 -19.06
CA SER A 358 1.45 16.18 -18.14
C SER A 358 1.12 16.19 -16.63
N LYS A 359 -0.15 16.44 -16.26
CA LYS A 359 -0.65 16.41 -14.88
C LYS A 359 -1.42 15.14 -14.52
N LEU A 360 -1.53 14.19 -15.46
CA LEU A 360 -2.30 12.96 -15.28
C LEU A 360 -1.72 12.11 -14.15
N GLN A 361 -2.56 11.73 -13.20
CA GLN A 361 -2.25 10.94 -12.02
C GLN A 361 -2.90 9.57 -12.06
N THR A 362 -4.12 9.49 -12.59
CA THR A 362 -4.88 8.24 -12.66
C THR A 362 -5.43 8.05 -14.07
N LEU A 363 -5.16 6.89 -14.65
CA LEU A 363 -5.61 6.52 -15.99
C LEU A 363 -6.21 5.11 -15.95
N ASN A 364 -7.48 4.99 -16.33
CA ASN A 364 -8.16 3.72 -16.49
C ASN A 364 -8.41 3.42 -17.97
N LEU A 365 -7.81 2.34 -18.45
CA LEU A 365 -7.90 1.80 -19.81
C LEU A 365 -8.46 0.37 -19.80
N GLY A 366 -9.11 -0.05 -18.71
CA GLY A 366 -9.65 -1.40 -18.58
C GLY A 366 -10.67 -1.72 -19.69
N ARG A 367 -10.60 -2.90 -20.30
CA ARG A 367 -11.48 -3.31 -21.42
C ARG A 367 -11.43 -2.33 -22.61
N SER A 368 -10.34 -1.59 -22.79
CA SER A 368 -10.10 -0.80 -24.00
C SER A 368 -9.44 -1.64 -25.10
N ASN A 369 -9.28 -1.05 -26.29
CA ASN A 369 -8.63 -1.68 -27.44
C ASN A 369 -7.13 -1.39 -27.55
N VAL A 370 -6.49 -0.96 -26.46
CA VAL A 370 -5.04 -0.72 -26.41
C VAL A 370 -4.29 -2.05 -26.47
N LYS A 371 -3.56 -2.28 -27.57
CA LYS A 371 -2.74 -3.48 -27.78
C LYS A 371 -1.26 -3.27 -27.41
N GLU A 372 -0.76 -2.06 -27.62
CA GLU A 372 0.64 -1.71 -27.44
C GLU A 372 0.78 -0.48 -26.56
N LEU A 373 1.67 -0.54 -25.58
CA LEU A 373 2.11 0.62 -24.81
C LEU A 373 3.37 1.17 -25.47
N ASN A 374 3.21 1.99 -26.51
CA ASN A 374 4.30 2.50 -27.34
C ASN A 374 4.81 3.89 -26.91
N VAL A 375 4.15 4.55 -25.96
CA VAL A 375 4.53 5.88 -25.46
C VAL A 375 4.52 5.93 -23.94
N VAL A 376 5.44 6.72 -23.37
CA VAL A 376 5.51 6.97 -21.93
C VAL A 376 4.53 8.07 -21.54
N ILE A 377 3.45 7.70 -20.85
CA ILE A 377 2.40 8.65 -20.45
C ILE A 377 2.76 9.24 -19.09
N SER A 378 2.88 10.57 -19.04
CA SER A 378 3.01 11.38 -17.81
C SER A 378 3.99 10.79 -16.77
N PRO A 379 5.26 10.55 -17.14
CA PRO A 379 6.21 9.75 -16.35
C PRO A 379 6.47 10.25 -14.93
N GLN A 380 6.28 11.55 -14.69
CA GLN A 380 6.52 12.20 -13.40
C GLN A 380 5.28 12.33 -12.52
N THR A 381 4.08 12.05 -13.06
CA THR A 381 2.82 12.29 -12.33
C THR A 381 1.89 11.09 -12.30
N LEU A 382 1.96 10.16 -13.26
CA LEU A 382 1.05 9.01 -13.32
C LEU A 382 1.32 8.06 -12.14
N GLU A 383 0.36 7.97 -11.22
CA GLU A 383 0.44 7.15 -10.01
C GLU A 383 -0.36 5.85 -10.15
N ASN A 384 -1.49 5.87 -10.85
CA ASN A 384 -2.38 4.72 -10.99
C ASN A 384 -2.69 4.45 -12.46
N LEU A 385 -2.41 3.22 -12.90
CA LEU A 385 -2.72 2.76 -14.26
C LEU A 385 -3.49 1.45 -14.21
N ASP A 386 -4.68 1.42 -14.79
CA ASP A 386 -5.48 0.22 -14.97
C ASP A 386 -5.56 -0.18 -16.45
N LEU A 387 -5.14 -1.39 -16.76
CA LEU A 387 -5.11 -2.03 -18.08
C LEU A 387 -5.91 -3.35 -18.07
N THR A 388 -6.79 -3.56 -17.08
CA THR A 388 -7.48 -4.84 -16.92
C THR A 388 -8.23 -5.23 -18.19
N PHE A 389 -8.08 -6.44 -18.70
CA PHE A 389 -8.69 -6.89 -19.97
C PHE A 389 -8.23 -6.14 -21.24
N ALA A 390 -7.26 -5.23 -21.16
CA ALA A 390 -6.63 -4.69 -22.36
C ALA A 390 -5.74 -5.78 -22.98
N PRO A 391 -5.73 -5.94 -24.32
CA PRO A 391 -4.89 -6.94 -25.00
C PRO A 391 -3.40 -6.54 -25.05
N VAL A 392 -2.86 -5.99 -23.96
CA VAL A 392 -1.46 -5.57 -23.83
C VAL A 392 -0.58 -6.77 -23.46
N ALA A 393 0.53 -6.93 -24.17
CA ALA A 393 1.54 -7.94 -23.87
C ALA A 393 2.86 -7.33 -23.37
N ASP A 394 3.23 -6.16 -23.88
CA ASP A 394 4.47 -5.46 -23.54
C ASP A 394 4.19 -4.20 -22.70
N ILE A 395 4.87 -4.13 -21.55
CA ILE A 395 4.80 -3.00 -20.61
C ILE A 395 6.13 -2.23 -20.51
N SER A 396 7.04 -2.40 -21.48
CA SER A 396 8.36 -1.77 -21.48
C SER A 396 8.33 -0.25 -21.43
N ALA A 397 7.31 0.39 -22.03
CA ALA A 397 7.12 1.84 -21.93
C ALA A 397 6.90 2.33 -20.49
N LEU A 398 6.49 1.47 -19.55
CA LEU A 398 6.29 1.85 -18.15
C LEU A 398 7.60 2.02 -17.36
N LYS A 399 8.76 1.62 -17.92
CA LYS A 399 10.06 1.75 -17.25
C LYS A 399 10.36 3.19 -16.81
N GLY A 400 9.83 4.18 -17.53
CA GLY A 400 10.02 5.61 -17.23
C GLY A 400 9.04 6.21 -16.21
N ASN A 401 7.99 5.48 -15.79
CA ASN A 401 6.90 5.99 -14.95
C ASN A 401 7.28 6.02 -13.46
N LYS A 402 8.20 6.92 -13.09
CA LYS A 402 8.78 7.02 -11.75
C LYS A 402 7.78 7.32 -10.64
N ALA A 403 6.63 7.92 -10.97
CA ALA A 403 5.56 8.21 -10.01
C ALA A 403 4.58 7.05 -9.80
N LEU A 404 4.67 5.97 -10.59
CA LEU A 404 3.70 4.87 -10.58
C LEU A 404 3.72 4.15 -9.23
N LYS A 405 2.54 4.09 -8.59
CA LYS A 405 2.30 3.41 -7.30
C LYS A 405 1.49 2.14 -7.48
N THR A 406 0.46 2.19 -8.32
CA THR A 406 -0.44 1.06 -8.58
C THR A 406 -0.54 0.78 -10.06
N LEU A 407 -0.29 -0.49 -10.43
CA LEU A 407 -0.50 -0.99 -11.77
C LEU A 407 -1.48 -2.17 -11.74
N ASN A 408 -2.51 -2.13 -12.56
CA ASN A 408 -3.40 -3.26 -12.76
C ASN A 408 -3.28 -3.76 -14.21
N ILE A 409 -2.72 -4.95 -14.37
CA ILE A 409 -2.55 -5.66 -15.64
C ILE A 409 -3.30 -6.99 -15.63
N SER A 410 -4.32 -7.14 -14.79
CA SER A 410 -5.09 -8.37 -14.71
C SER A 410 -5.81 -8.69 -16.03
N ASN A 411 -5.88 -9.97 -16.40
CA ASN A 411 -6.48 -10.42 -17.66
C ASN A 411 -5.83 -9.80 -18.91
N THR A 412 -4.51 -9.62 -18.88
CA THR A 412 -3.69 -9.16 -20.02
C THR A 412 -2.77 -10.27 -20.51
N GLN A 413 -2.00 -10.00 -21.58
CA GLN A 413 -1.05 -10.96 -22.15
C GLN A 413 0.38 -10.76 -21.63
N VAL A 414 0.56 -10.00 -20.56
CA VAL A 414 1.89 -9.67 -20.00
C VAL A 414 2.58 -10.92 -19.46
N MET A 415 3.87 -11.06 -19.78
CA MET A 415 4.71 -12.22 -19.45
C MET A 415 5.88 -11.92 -18.50
N SER A 416 6.19 -10.65 -18.23
CA SER A 416 7.33 -10.22 -17.42
C SER A 416 7.04 -8.91 -16.69
N LEU A 417 7.54 -8.81 -15.45
CA LEU A 417 7.53 -7.59 -14.63
C LEU A 417 8.88 -6.84 -14.65
N GLU A 418 9.89 -7.37 -15.35
CA GLU A 418 11.24 -6.80 -15.39
C GLU A 418 11.29 -5.29 -15.69
N PRO A 419 10.48 -4.72 -16.62
CA PRO A 419 10.48 -3.28 -16.89
C PRO A 419 10.15 -2.41 -15.68
N LEU A 420 9.50 -2.97 -14.66
CA LEU A 420 9.05 -2.26 -13.46
C LEU A 420 10.09 -2.25 -12.33
N SER A 421 11.21 -2.97 -12.48
CA SER A 421 12.18 -3.23 -11.40
C SER A 421 12.87 -1.98 -10.86
N GLU A 422 12.95 -0.90 -11.66
CA GLU A 422 13.59 0.36 -11.24
C GLU A 422 12.59 1.36 -10.61
N LEU A 423 11.30 1.01 -10.54
CA LEU A 423 10.24 1.90 -10.06
C LEU A 423 10.15 1.90 -8.52
N LYS A 424 10.86 2.83 -7.89
CA LYS A 424 10.98 2.93 -6.42
C LYS A 424 9.67 3.24 -5.69
N ASN A 425 8.73 3.90 -6.36
CA ASN A 425 7.43 4.28 -5.78
C ASN A 425 6.34 3.24 -6.02
N LEU A 426 6.66 2.15 -6.74
CA LEU A 426 5.67 1.11 -7.02
C LEU A 426 5.35 0.37 -5.73
N GLU A 427 4.06 0.29 -5.41
CA GLU A 427 3.55 -0.33 -4.19
C GLU A 427 2.77 -1.60 -4.49
N LYS A 428 2.01 -1.62 -5.59
CA LYS A 428 1.08 -2.72 -5.90
C LYS A 428 1.01 -3.02 -7.39
N ILE A 429 1.00 -4.31 -7.69
CA ILE A 429 0.74 -4.84 -9.03
C ILE A 429 -0.39 -5.87 -8.94
N TYR A 430 -1.49 -5.63 -9.63
CA TYR A 430 -2.51 -6.65 -9.86
C TYR A 430 -2.22 -7.34 -11.20
N ALA A 431 -2.00 -8.66 -11.16
CA ALA A 431 -1.58 -9.45 -12.31
C ALA A 431 -2.30 -10.81 -12.39
N ASP A 432 -3.51 -10.90 -11.82
CA ASP A 432 -4.40 -12.06 -11.99
C ASP A 432 -4.63 -12.37 -13.47
N ASN A 433 -4.63 -13.66 -13.86
CA ASN A 433 -4.87 -14.10 -15.23
C ASN A 433 -3.94 -13.45 -16.28
N THR A 434 -2.65 -13.35 -15.95
CA THR A 434 -1.59 -12.97 -16.89
C THR A 434 -0.75 -14.20 -17.27
N PHE A 435 0.23 -14.03 -18.16
CA PHE A 435 1.18 -15.09 -18.53
C PHE A 435 2.46 -15.06 -17.65
N ILE A 436 2.41 -14.35 -16.51
CA ILE A 436 3.51 -14.30 -15.54
C ILE A 436 3.48 -15.60 -14.72
N SER A 437 4.57 -16.37 -14.76
CA SER A 437 4.68 -17.58 -13.93
C SER A 437 4.86 -17.23 -12.44
N GLN A 438 4.43 -18.14 -11.55
CA GLN A 438 4.62 -17.98 -10.11
C GLN A 438 6.09 -17.73 -9.74
N GLN A 439 7.03 -18.40 -10.42
CA GLN A 439 8.46 -18.20 -10.20
C GLN A 439 8.89 -16.76 -10.54
N LYS A 440 8.53 -16.24 -11.73
CA LYS A 440 8.87 -14.87 -12.13
C LYS A 440 8.27 -13.81 -11.19
N ALA A 441 7.03 -14.03 -10.74
CA ALA A 441 6.41 -13.15 -9.76
C ALA A 441 7.14 -13.18 -8.41
N THR A 442 7.59 -14.37 -7.99
CA THR A 442 8.37 -14.55 -6.76
C THR A 442 9.74 -13.88 -6.87
N ASP A 443 10.47 -14.10 -7.96
CA ASP A 443 11.78 -13.49 -8.24
C ASP A 443 11.68 -11.95 -8.23
N PHE A 444 10.64 -11.40 -8.87
CA PHE A 444 10.39 -9.96 -8.86
C PHE A 444 10.12 -9.44 -7.44
N THR A 445 9.31 -10.16 -6.66
CA THR A 445 8.96 -9.78 -5.29
C THR A 445 10.15 -9.93 -4.33
N ASP A 446 11.08 -10.86 -4.58
CA ASP A 446 12.34 -10.99 -3.82
C ASP A 446 13.30 -9.83 -4.12
N ALA A 447 13.37 -9.41 -5.38
CA ALA A 447 14.17 -8.24 -5.78
C ALA A 447 13.54 -6.90 -5.34
N ASN A 448 12.20 -6.87 -5.19
CA ASN A 448 11.43 -5.66 -4.86
C ASN A 448 10.48 -5.90 -3.68
N PRO A 449 10.99 -6.08 -2.45
CA PRO A 449 10.18 -6.47 -1.28
C PRO A 449 9.12 -5.45 -0.86
N GLN A 450 9.23 -4.20 -1.33
CA GLN A 450 8.24 -3.15 -1.11
C GLN A 450 6.99 -3.29 -2.00
N VAL A 451 7.07 -4.04 -3.10
CA VAL A 451 5.99 -4.17 -4.09
C VAL A 451 5.14 -5.39 -3.76
N LEU A 452 3.84 -5.19 -3.58
CA LEU A 452 2.88 -6.27 -3.44
C LEU A 452 2.40 -6.75 -4.81
N VAL A 453 2.90 -7.89 -5.26
CA VAL A 453 2.46 -8.56 -6.49
C VAL A 453 1.32 -9.52 -6.21
N ILE A 454 0.15 -9.24 -6.77
CA ILE A 454 -1.09 -9.96 -6.53
C ILE A 454 -1.41 -10.78 -7.78
N ILE A 455 -1.29 -12.10 -7.62
CA ILE A 455 -1.59 -13.10 -8.64
C ILE A 455 -2.44 -14.22 -8.04
N ASN A 456 -3.18 -14.92 -8.89
CA ASN A 456 -4.00 -16.08 -8.51
C ASN A 456 -4.97 -15.77 -7.35
N SER A 457 -5.54 -14.55 -7.33
CA SER A 457 -6.37 -14.07 -6.23
C SER A 457 -7.62 -14.92 -6.01
N GLU A 458 -8.20 -15.48 -7.08
CA GLU A 458 -9.33 -16.40 -6.99
C GLU A 458 -8.94 -17.72 -6.31
N GLU A 459 -7.81 -18.32 -6.71
CA GLU A 459 -7.28 -19.53 -6.06
C GLU A 459 -6.94 -19.28 -4.59
N LEU A 460 -6.41 -18.10 -4.28
CA LEU A 460 -6.06 -17.69 -2.93
C LEU A 460 -7.30 -17.51 -2.06
N SER A 461 -8.36 -16.92 -2.62
CA SER A 461 -9.66 -16.78 -1.96
C SER A 461 -10.32 -18.14 -1.74
N ALA A 462 -10.25 -19.04 -2.73
CA ALA A 462 -10.75 -20.41 -2.62
C ALA A 462 -9.97 -21.22 -1.57
N TRP A 463 -8.64 -21.08 -1.53
CA TRP A 463 -7.78 -21.66 -0.50
C TRP A 463 -8.18 -21.16 0.89
N TRP A 464 -8.37 -19.85 1.08
CA TRP A 464 -8.83 -19.31 2.36
C TRP A 464 -10.20 -19.88 2.75
N ALA A 465 -11.12 -19.98 1.80
CA ALA A 465 -12.45 -20.52 2.04
C ALA A 465 -12.40 -22.00 2.49
N SER A 466 -11.48 -22.80 1.95
CA SER A 466 -11.30 -24.22 2.29
C SER A 466 -10.59 -24.46 3.63
N LEU A 467 -9.97 -23.44 4.23
CA LEU A 467 -9.32 -23.59 5.55
C LEU A 467 -10.33 -23.94 6.65
N SER A 468 -9.87 -24.77 7.59
CA SER A 468 -10.61 -25.07 8.81
C SER A 468 -10.81 -23.82 9.68
N PRO A 469 -11.82 -23.79 10.57
CA PRO A 469 -12.01 -22.68 11.50
C PRO A 469 -10.77 -22.37 12.34
N GLN A 470 -10.00 -23.40 12.73
CA GLN A 470 -8.76 -23.25 13.49
C GLN A 470 -7.68 -22.53 12.67
N TRP A 471 -7.51 -22.89 11.39
CA TRP A 471 -6.58 -22.22 10.48
C TRP A 471 -6.98 -20.77 10.21
N LYS A 472 -8.27 -20.49 9.97
CA LYS A 472 -8.78 -19.13 9.81
C LYS A 472 -8.50 -18.29 11.06
N SER A 473 -8.79 -18.83 12.24
CA SER A 473 -8.47 -18.19 13.53
C SER A 473 -6.97 -17.94 13.70
N ALA A 474 -6.13 -18.92 13.38
CA ALA A 474 -4.68 -18.80 13.50
C ALA A 474 -4.11 -17.71 12.58
N PHE A 475 -4.53 -17.68 11.32
CA PHE A 475 -4.09 -16.66 10.36
C PHE A 475 -4.72 -15.29 10.59
N SER A 476 -5.92 -15.21 11.19
CA SER A 476 -6.59 -13.95 11.51
C SER A 476 -5.72 -13.00 12.37
N LYS A 477 -4.74 -13.52 13.11
CA LYS A 477 -3.77 -12.71 13.88
C LYS A 477 -2.80 -11.92 12.99
N TYR A 478 -2.59 -12.36 11.76
CA TYR A 478 -1.63 -11.79 10.80
C TYR A 478 -2.30 -10.91 9.73
N ILE A 479 -3.62 -11.03 9.60
CA ILE A 479 -4.45 -10.16 8.77
C ILE A 479 -5.20 -9.20 9.69
N LYS A 480 -5.25 -7.91 9.37
CA LYS A 480 -6.04 -6.94 10.14
C LYS A 480 -7.54 -7.13 9.85
N GLU A 481 -8.11 -8.27 10.24
CA GLU A 481 -9.50 -8.61 9.96
C GLU A 481 -10.44 -7.98 11.00
N THR A 482 -11.43 -7.24 10.52
CA THR A 482 -12.64 -6.88 11.28
C THR A 482 -13.68 -7.96 11.04
N SER A 483 -13.94 -8.74 12.10
CA SER A 483 -14.90 -9.84 12.25
C SER A 483 -15.89 -10.07 11.09
N GLY A 484 -15.79 -11.22 10.42
CA GLY A 484 -16.88 -11.82 9.63
C GLY A 484 -16.88 -11.52 8.13
N LYS A 485 -15.81 -10.93 7.58
CA LYS A 485 -15.67 -10.69 6.13
C LYS A 485 -14.52 -11.51 5.55
N ILE A 486 -14.71 -12.06 4.34
CA ILE A 486 -13.63 -12.70 3.58
C ILE A 486 -12.48 -11.70 3.44
N PRO A 487 -11.23 -12.06 3.80
CA PRO A 487 -10.10 -11.14 3.70
C PRO A 487 -9.89 -10.68 2.26
N ALA A 488 -9.49 -9.41 2.10
CA ALA A 488 -9.16 -8.87 0.79
C ALA A 488 -7.94 -9.61 0.21
N LYS A 489 -7.87 -9.70 -1.12
CA LYS A 489 -6.79 -10.41 -1.83
C LYS A 489 -5.40 -9.90 -1.44
N GLU A 490 -5.25 -8.60 -1.21
CA GLU A 490 -4.03 -7.96 -0.72
C GLU A 490 -3.61 -8.49 0.65
N GLN A 491 -4.57 -8.75 1.55
CA GLN A 491 -4.30 -9.26 2.89
C GLN A 491 -3.80 -10.70 2.82
N LEU A 492 -4.44 -11.53 1.98
CA LEU A 492 -4.03 -12.92 1.77
C LEU A 492 -2.66 -13.00 1.09
N THR A 493 -2.38 -12.15 0.10
CA THR A 493 -1.05 -12.10 -0.53
C THR A 493 0.01 -11.70 0.48
N LYS A 494 -0.24 -10.68 1.31
CA LYS A 494 0.68 -10.28 2.38
C LYS A 494 0.91 -11.39 3.41
N LEU A 495 -0.14 -12.14 3.76
CA LEU A 495 -0.04 -13.29 4.65
C LEU A 495 0.97 -14.31 4.12
N LEU A 496 0.92 -14.66 2.84
CA LEU A 496 1.85 -15.65 2.25
C LEU A 496 3.30 -15.16 2.14
N LEU A 497 3.55 -13.86 2.30
CA LEU A 497 4.88 -13.27 2.25
C LEU A 497 5.58 -13.20 3.62
N VAL A 498 4.91 -13.56 4.71
CA VAL A 498 5.52 -13.53 6.05
C VAL A 498 6.64 -14.57 6.17
N ASP A 499 7.69 -14.22 6.90
CA ASP A 499 8.82 -15.09 7.19
C ASP A 499 8.73 -15.75 8.57
N SER A 500 7.76 -15.35 9.40
CA SER A 500 7.56 -15.85 10.76
C SER A 500 6.10 -16.14 11.04
N LEU A 501 5.81 -17.36 11.51
CA LEU A 501 4.49 -17.78 12.00
C LEU A 501 4.59 -18.38 13.40
N LYS A 502 3.87 -17.77 14.34
CA LYS A 502 3.61 -18.28 15.69
C LYS A 502 2.17 -18.79 15.76
N LEU A 503 2.03 -20.11 15.82
CA LEU A 503 0.76 -20.85 15.75
C LEU A 503 0.56 -21.73 17.00
N ASN A 504 1.16 -21.34 18.13
CA ASN A 504 1.07 -22.11 19.37
C ASN A 504 -0.36 -22.09 19.93
N ASN A 505 -0.82 -23.23 20.46
CA ASN A 505 -2.14 -23.35 21.10
C ASN A 505 -3.27 -22.79 20.23
N THR A 506 -3.33 -23.25 18.98
CA THR A 506 -4.37 -22.85 18.02
C THR A 506 -5.35 -23.96 17.66
N GLY A 507 -5.19 -25.15 18.26
CA GLY A 507 -6.03 -26.32 18.03
C GLY A 507 -5.82 -26.94 16.65
N LEU A 508 -4.63 -26.74 16.05
CA LEU A 508 -4.30 -27.30 14.74
C LEU A 508 -4.03 -28.80 14.87
N THR A 509 -4.53 -29.57 13.90
CA THR A 509 -4.28 -31.03 13.82
C THR A 509 -3.47 -31.41 12.58
N GLU A 510 -3.41 -30.52 11.59
CA GLU A 510 -2.72 -30.72 10.31
C GLU A 510 -1.98 -29.47 9.86
N LEU A 511 -0.96 -29.65 9.01
CA LEU A 511 -0.05 -28.58 8.57
C LEU A 511 -0.11 -28.26 7.07
N PHE A 512 -1.05 -28.84 6.31
CA PHE A 512 -1.11 -28.68 4.85
C PHE A 512 -1.10 -27.22 4.34
N PRO A 513 -1.80 -26.26 4.99
CA PRO A 513 -1.77 -24.86 4.56
C PRO A 513 -0.38 -24.23 4.55
N LEU A 514 0.57 -24.71 5.36
CA LEU A 514 1.93 -24.19 5.42
C LEU A 514 2.71 -24.37 4.10
N LYS A 515 2.30 -25.30 3.23
CA LYS A 515 2.96 -25.51 1.92
C LYS A 515 2.97 -24.26 1.03
N LYS A 516 2.06 -23.30 1.24
CA LYS A 516 2.04 -22.04 0.48
C LYS A 516 3.06 -21.00 0.99
N PHE A 517 3.69 -21.21 2.15
CA PHE A 517 4.61 -20.25 2.79
C PHE A 517 6.08 -20.55 2.45
N SER A 518 6.45 -20.41 1.17
CA SER A 518 7.82 -20.70 0.68
C SER A 518 8.93 -19.83 1.30
N ARG A 519 8.55 -18.66 1.83
CA ARG A 519 9.45 -17.69 2.48
C ARG A 519 9.62 -17.89 3.99
N LEU A 520 8.91 -18.84 4.57
CA LEU A 520 8.91 -19.05 6.02
C LEU A 520 10.30 -19.45 6.52
N ARG A 521 10.81 -18.70 7.51
CA ARG A 521 12.10 -18.91 8.19
C ARG A 521 11.91 -19.34 9.64
N TYR A 522 10.87 -18.84 10.30
CA TYR A 522 10.58 -19.10 11.71
C TYR A 522 9.16 -19.66 11.84
N LEU A 523 9.04 -20.85 12.44
CA LEU A 523 7.76 -21.49 12.66
C LEU A 523 7.66 -21.99 14.10
N SER A 524 6.58 -21.64 14.78
CA SER A 524 6.22 -22.17 16.09
C SER A 524 4.84 -22.81 15.99
N ILE A 525 4.74 -24.10 16.27
CA ILE A 525 3.52 -24.91 16.20
C ILE A 525 3.23 -25.64 17.52
N SER A 526 3.86 -25.21 18.61
CA SER A 526 3.80 -25.86 19.92
C SER A 526 2.38 -25.95 20.48
N ASP A 527 2.12 -26.92 21.35
CA ASP A 527 0.85 -27.09 22.04
C ASP A 527 -0.34 -27.22 21.07
N ASN A 528 -0.22 -28.12 20.09
CA ASN A 528 -1.27 -28.46 19.13
C ASN A 528 -1.28 -29.98 18.92
N ASP A 529 -2.40 -30.56 18.48
CA ASP A 529 -2.55 -32.02 18.31
C ASP A 529 -2.07 -32.48 16.91
N ILE A 530 -0.82 -32.19 16.53
CA ILE A 530 -0.28 -32.39 15.18
C ILE A 530 0.39 -33.76 15.03
N ILE A 531 -0.24 -34.64 14.27
CA ILE A 531 0.25 -36.03 14.11
C ILE A 531 1.40 -36.14 13.08
N SER A 532 1.47 -35.23 12.10
CA SER A 532 2.40 -35.35 10.98
C SER A 532 3.06 -34.02 10.57
N LEU A 533 4.39 -34.07 10.43
CA LEU A 533 5.23 -32.98 9.94
C LEU A 533 5.43 -33.00 8.42
N GLU A 534 4.79 -33.91 7.67
CA GLU A 534 5.01 -34.07 6.23
C GLU A 534 4.85 -32.77 5.42
N PRO A 535 3.90 -31.86 5.73
CA PRO A 535 3.78 -30.59 5.03
C PRO A 535 5.01 -29.66 5.16
N LEU A 536 5.87 -29.87 6.15
CA LEU A 536 7.08 -29.07 6.35
C LEU A 536 8.19 -29.46 5.37
N ARG A 537 8.18 -30.65 4.77
CA ARG A 537 9.29 -31.20 3.94
C ARG A 537 9.78 -30.25 2.84
N THR A 538 8.89 -29.43 2.29
CA THR A 538 9.19 -28.51 1.17
C THR A 538 9.61 -27.10 1.62
N LEU A 539 9.60 -26.80 2.92
CA LEU A 539 9.91 -25.47 3.47
C LEU A 539 11.43 -25.25 3.60
N ASN A 540 12.13 -25.31 2.48
CA ASN A 540 13.60 -25.25 2.42
C ASN A 540 14.23 -23.94 2.95
N SER A 541 13.41 -22.92 3.21
CA SER A 541 13.80 -21.64 3.81
C SER A 541 13.79 -21.65 5.34
N LEU A 542 13.24 -22.70 5.98
CA LEU A 542 13.05 -22.76 7.43
C LEU A 542 14.40 -22.85 8.16
N ILE A 543 14.58 -21.96 9.14
CA ILE A 543 15.79 -21.82 9.96
C ILE A 543 15.50 -22.28 11.40
N GLU A 544 14.30 -21.98 11.90
CA GLU A 544 13.90 -22.30 13.27
C GLU A 544 12.52 -22.94 13.28
N LEU A 545 12.41 -24.07 13.97
CA LEU A 545 11.17 -24.78 14.23
C LEU A 545 11.01 -25.01 15.73
N ASN A 546 9.92 -24.47 16.29
CA ASN A 546 9.45 -24.83 17.62
C ASN A 546 8.22 -25.72 17.50
N ALA A 547 8.37 -26.98 17.93
CA ALA A 547 7.39 -28.04 17.87
C ALA A 547 7.31 -28.76 19.23
N GLU A 548 7.31 -27.98 20.32
CA GLU A 548 7.12 -28.49 21.68
C GLU A 548 5.70 -29.05 21.87
N ASN A 549 5.58 -30.21 22.50
CA ASN A 549 4.30 -30.77 22.95
C ASN A 549 3.27 -30.84 21.82
N ILE A 550 3.60 -31.57 20.73
CA ILE A 550 2.69 -31.75 19.58
C ILE A 550 2.33 -33.21 19.27
N ASP A 551 2.78 -34.15 20.11
CA ASP A 551 2.53 -35.60 20.00
C ASP A 551 2.97 -36.24 18.67
N ILE A 552 4.12 -35.80 18.13
CA ILE A 552 4.67 -36.37 16.90
C ILE A 552 5.29 -37.76 17.11
N ALA A 553 4.99 -38.68 16.19
CA ALA A 553 5.59 -40.02 16.16
C ALA A 553 6.85 -40.13 15.28
N GLY A 554 7.18 -39.09 14.49
CA GLY A 554 8.30 -39.15 13.54
C GLY A 554 8.79 -37.80 13.05
N ILE A 555 10.07 -37.77 12.68
CA ILE A 555 10.82 -36.56 12.31
C ILE A 555 11.39 -36.58 10.89
N ASP A 556 11.16 -37.64 10.11
CA ASP A 556 11.72 -37.81 8.76
C ASP A 556 11.46 -36.62 7.81
N PRO A 557 10.33 -35.89 7.87
CA PRO A 557 10.12 -34.69 7.05
C PRO A 557 11.14 -33.57 7.31
N LEU A 558 11.64 -33.46 8.55
CA LEU A 558 12.60 -32.42 8.96
C LEU A 558 13.97 -32.64 8.34
N LEU A 559 14.34 -33.89 8.02
CA LEU A 559 15.67 -34.25 7.51
C LEU A 559 15.98 -33.67 6.13
N SER A 560 14.97 -33.15 5.42
CA SER A 560 15.13 -32.46 4.13
C SER A 560 15.44 -30.96 4.29
N LEU A 561 15.24 -30.40 5.49
CA LEU A 561 15.36 -28.96 5.77
C LEU A 561 16.80 -28.56 6.04
N LYS A 562 17.60 -28.46 4.97
CA LYS A 562 19.05 -28.20 5.04
C LYS A 562 19.44 -26.90 5.76
N LYS A 563 18.53 -25.91 5.87
CA LYS A 563 18.77 -24.64 6.56
C LYS A 563 18.32 -24.64 8.02
N LEU A 564 17.67 -25.69 8.49
CA LEU A 564 17.12 -25.77 9.85
C LEU A 564 18.27 -25.82 10.87
N SER A 565 18.43 -24.75 11.63
CA SER A 565 19.54 -24.57 12.56
C SER A 565 19.10 -24.67 14.02
N LYS A 566 17.87 -24.26 14.33
CA LYS A 566 17.30 -24.34 15.68
C LYS A 566 16.05 -25.19 15.67
N LEU A 567 16.02 -26.22 16.51
CA LEU A 567 14.92 -27.17 16.56
C LEU A 567 14.52 -27.45 18.00
N ASN A 568 13.27 -27.17 18.33
CA ASN A 568 12.68 -27.57 19.60
C ASN A 568 11.65 -28.68 19.38
N LEU A 569 11.90 -29.84 19.97
CA LEU A 569 11.04 -31.03 19.99
C LEU A 569 10.71 -31.44 21.44
N SER A 570 10.87 -30.55 22.42
CA SER A 570 10.63 -30.87 23.82
C SER A 570 9.23 -31.41 24.06
N ARG A 571 9.07 -32.28 25.06
CA ARG A 571 7.78 -32.87 25.49
C ARG A 571 7.05 -33.64 24.39
N ASN A 572 7.79 -34.25 23.46
CA ASN A 572 7.26 -35.23 22.52
C ASN A 572 7.72 -36.65 22.89
N GLN A 573 6.94 -37.66 22.51
CA GLN A 573 7.23 -39.07 22.82
C GLN A 573 8.20 -39.69 21.79
N LEU A 574 9.38 -39.10 21.65
CA LEU A 574 10.42 -39.55 20.72
C LEU A 574 11.46 -40.43 21.42
N SER A 575 11.85 -41.53 20.77
CA SER A 575 12.93 -42.41 21.23
C SER A 575 14.30 -41.89 20.79
N ASN A 576 15.36 -42.29 21.50
CA ASN A 576 16.74 -41.91 21.18
C ASN A 576 17.15 -42.38 19.76
N GLU A 577 16.69 -43.55 19.31
CA GLU A 577 16.92 -44.05 17.93
C GLU A 577 16.39 -43.08 16.87
N LEU A 578 15.20 -42.50 17.09
CA LEU A 578 14.63 -41.51 16.18
C LEU A 578 15.43 -40.21 16.23
N LEU A 579 15.73 -39.70 17.44
CA LEU A 579 16.49 -38.46 17.62
C LEU A 579 17.88 -38.53 16.98
N MET A 580 18.54 -39.69 17.01
CA MET A 580 19.84 -39.89 16.36
C MET A 580 19.83 -39.63 14.85
N LYS A 581 18.68 -39.74 14.17
CA LYS A 581 18.57 -39.38 12.74
C LYS A 581 18.82 -37.89 12.49
N LEU A 582 18.66 -37.02 13.50
CA LEU A 582 18.89 -35.58 13.39
C LEU A 582 20.36 -35.22 13.17
N THR A 583 21.32 -36.13 13.41
CA THR A 583 22.75 -35.93 13.09
C THR A 583 23.00 -35.71 11.59
N ARG A 584 22.03 -36.06 10.74
CA ARG A 584 22.00 -35.76 9.30
C ARG A 584 21.81 -34.27 9.00
N LEU A 585 21.23 -33.50 9.93
CA LEU A 585 21.04 -32.05 9.80
C LEU A 585 22.32 -31.33 10.22
N LYS A 586 23.30 -31.29 9.30
CA LYS A 586 24.60 -30.62 9.49
C LYS A 586 24.53 -29.09 9.59
N SER A 587 23.35 -28.51 9.78
CA SER A 587 23.14 -27.07 10.04
C SER A 587 22.65 -26.80 11.47
N LEU A 588 22.34 -27.85 12.23
CA LEU A 588 21.81 -27.76 13.58
C LEU A 588 22.86 -27.18 14.54
N THR A 589 22.47 -26.12 15.24
CA THR A 589 23.27 -25.43 16.27
C THR A 589 22.59 -25.49 17.64
N LEU A 590 21.27 -25.70 17.67
CA LEU A 590 20.50 -25.87 18.89
C LEU A 590 19.42 -26.93 18.68
N LEU A 591 19.42 -27.94 19.55
CA LEU A 591 18.42 -28.98 19.64
C LEU A 591 17.85 -29.02 21.05
N ASN A 592 16.56 -28.73 21.20
CA ASN A 592 15.87 -28.93 22.47
C ASN A 592 15.01 -30.21 22.41
N VAL A 593 15.32 -31.15 23.28
CA VAL A 593 14.66 -32.46 23.43
C VAL A 593 14.28 -32.71 24.89
N ASP A 594 14.12 -31.65 25.67
CA ASP A 594 13.73 -31.73 27.07
C ASP A 594 12.38 -32.43 27.25
N GLY A 595 12.24 -33.29 28.25
CA GLY A 595 11.01 -34.06 28.48
C GLY A 595 10.68 -35.09 27.39
N THR A 596 11.65 -35.48 26.55
CA THR A 596 11.59 -36.67 25.69
C THR A 596 12.27 -37.87 26.40
N GLN A 597 12.59 -38.96 25.67
CA GLN A 597 13.40 -40.07 26.21
C GLN A 597 14.92 -39.79 26.17
N ALA A 598 15.34 -38.59 25.75
CA ALA A 598 16.74 -38.19 25.69
C ALA A 598 17.40 -38.27 27.07
N ASP A 599 18.47 -39.06 27.16
CA ASP A 599 19.31 -39.21 28.33
C ASP A 599 20.74 -38.75 28.05
N LYS A 600 21.59 -38.80 29.08
CA LYS A 600 22.98 -38.36 29.01
C LYS A 600 23.80 -39.12 27.97
N ASP A 601 23.52 -40.42 27.78
CA ASP A 601 24.27 -41.26 26.85
C ASP A 601 23.88 -40.96 25.40
N PHE A 602 22.59 -40.74 25.13
CA PHE A 602 22.11 -40.20 23.85
C PHE A 602 22.81 -38.88 23.51
N VAL A 603 22.85 -37.92 24.44
CA VAL A 603 23.47 -36.62 24.16
C VAL A 603 24.95 -36.76 23.82
N ARG A 604 25.67 -37.63 24.53
CA ARG A 604 27.07 -37.92 24.24
C ARG A 604 27.26 -38.50 22.83
N GLU A 605 26.47 -39.52 22.47
CA GLU A 605 26.55 -40.14 21.14
C GLU A 605 26.16 -39.15 20.04
N PHE A 606 25.12 -38.36 20.26
CA PHE A 606 24.64 -37.35 19.32
C PHE A 606 25.70 -36.29 19.03
N LEU A 607 26.29 -35.72 20.09
CA LEU A 607 27.33 -34.71 19.98
C LEU A 607 28.63 -35.26 19.37
N GLY A 608 28.89 -36.56 19.51
CA GLY A 608 30.01 -37.24 18.85
C GLY A 608 29.85 -37.40 17.33
N GLN A 609 28.64 -37.28 16.79
CA GLN A 609 28.34 -37.44 15.36
C GLN A 609 28.05 -36.11 14.63
N ILE A 610 27.95 -35.00 15.36
CA ILE A 610 27.63 -33.68 14.81
C ILE A 610 28.77 -32.67 15.05
N ASP A 611 29.31 -32.12 13.96
CA ASP A 611 30.55 -31.32 14.01
C ASP A 611 30.34 -29.82 14.22
N ASN A 612 29.12 -29.39 14.59
CA ASN A 612 28.69 -27.99 14.52
C ASN A 612 28.62 -27.24 15.87
N ASN A 613 29.23 -27.76 16.93
CA ASN A 613 29.06 -27.25 18.30
C ASN A 613 27.57 -27.11 18.66
N CYS A 614 26.75 -28.08 18.27
CA CYS A 614 25.32 -28.09 18.55
C CYS A 614 25.11 -28.16 20.07
N ILE A 615 24.24 -27.33 20.60
CA ILE A 615 23.82 -27.39 22.00
C ILE A 615 22.58 -28.27 22.08
N VAL A 616 22.61 -29.30 22.92
CA VAL A 616 21.47 -30.20 23.14
C VAL A 616 20.90 -29.95 24.52
N ILE A 617 19.66 -29.47 24.58
CA ILE A 617 18.92 -29.22 25.84
C ILE A 617 18.12 -30.48 26.19
N TYR A 618 18.35 -31.01 27.40
CA TYR A 618 17.69 -32.18 27.99
C TYR A 618 17.71 -32.07 29.52
N ASP A 619 16.87 -32.82 30.24
CA ASP A 619 16.82 -32.80 31.73
C ASP A 619 16.98 -31.40 32.37
N SER A 620 16.21 -30.43 31.89
CA SER A 620 16.40 -29.02 32.24
C SER A 620 16.17 -28.76 33.73
N GLU A 621 15.24 -29.48 34.35
CA GLU A 621 14.97 -29.38 35.77
C GLU A 621 16.07 -30.04 36.62
N GLY A 622 16.61 -31.18 36.17
CA GLY A 622 17.76 -31.82 36.81
C GLY A 622 18.99 -30.91 36.79
N LEU A 623 19.28 -30.27 35.66
CA LEU A 623 20.45 -29.40 35.52
C LEU A 623 20.31 -28.08 36.30
N LYS A 624 19.11 -27.50 36.38
CA LYS A 624 18.85 -26.36 37.28
C LYS A 624 19.02 -26.74 38.75
N SER A 625 18.51 -27.91 39.14
CA SER A 625 18.65 -28.44 40.50
C SER A 625 20.12 -28.63 40.85
N TRP A 626 20.90 -29.19 39.92
CA TRP A 626 22.36 -29.30 40.03
C TRP A 626 23.00 -27.94 40.29
N TRP A 627 22.76 -26.93 39.43
CA TRP A 627 23.35 -25.59 39.57
C TRP A 627 23.02 -24.95 40.92
N ASN A 628 21.75 -25.04 41.33
CA ASN A 628 21.28 -24.48 42.60
C ASN A 628 21.83 -25.23 43.82
N GLY A 629 22.20 -26.51 43.65
CA GLY A 629 22.85 -27.32 44.67
C GLY A 629 24.36 -27.09 44.78
N LEU A 630 24.98 -26.40 43.81
CA LEU A 630 26.40 -26.03 43.88
C LEU A 630 26.64 -25.00 44.98
N SER A 631 27.80 -25.10 45.63
CA SER A 631 28.26 -24.06 46.55
C SER A 631 28.58 -22.75 45.80
N SER A 632 28.66 -21.65 46.53
CA SER A 632 29.04 -20.34 45.96
C SER A 632 30.38 -20.39 45.24
N GLU A 633 31.33 -21.15 45.77
CA GLU A 633 32.67 -21.33 45.20
C GLU A 633 32.55 -22.06 43.86
N TRP A 634 31.79 -23.14 43.79
CA TRP A 634 31.58 -23.88 42.55
C TRP A 634 30.86 -23.07 41.48
N GLN A 635 29.84 -22.28 41.85
CA GLN A 635 29.16 -21.40 40.90
C GLN A 635 30.13 -20.34 40.32
N GLN A 636 31.03 -19.78 41.15
CA GLN A 636 32.05 -18.84 40.69
C GLN A 636 33.06 -19.53 39.76
N ILE A 637 33.55 -20.71 40.12
CA ILE A 637 34.49 -21.49 39.29
C ILE A 637 33.88 -21.79 37.93
N MET A 638 32.61 -22.20 37.88
CA MET A 638 31.91 -22.48 36.62
C MET A 638 31.75 -21.21 35.77
N GLN A 639 31.46 -20.06 36.39
CA GLN A 639 31.41 -18.76 35.71
C GLN A 639 32.76 -18.33 35.12
N LEU A 640 33.88 -18.79 35.69
CA LEU A 640 35.22 -18.59 35.12
C LEU A 640 35.46 -19.46 33.88
N GLN A 641 34.81 -20.64 33.78
CA GLN A 641 34.92 -21.51 32.60
C GLN A 641 34.04 -21.03 31.44
N LEU A 642 32.83 -20.55 31.74
CA LEU A 642 31.92 -19.96 30.78
C LEU A 642 31.11 -18.85 31.45
N THR A 643 31.12 -17.67 30.85
CA THR A 643 30.31 -16.56 31.35
C THR A 643 28.84 -16.87 31.18
N VAL A 644 28.14 -17.05 32.30
CA VAL A 644 26.70 -17.35 32.36
C VAL A 644 25.96 -16.25 33.11
N SER A 645 24.66 -16.12 32.85
CA SER A 645 23.79 -15.19 33.56
C SER A 645 23.63 -15.57 35.04
N ASN A 646 23.10 -14.66 35.87
CA ASN A 646 22.78 -14.95 37.27
C ASN A 646 21.30 -14.63 37.58
N PRO A 647 20.41 -15.63 37.70
CA PRO A 647 20.67 -17.06 37.53
C PRO A 647 20.93 -17.45 36.06
N PRO A 648 21.66 -18.54 35.78
CA PRO A 648 21.89 -19.01 34.42
C PRO A 648 20.61 -19.45 33.71
N THR A 649 20.58 -19.29 32.39
CA THR A 649 19.54 -19.87 31.54
C THR A 649 19.78 -21.36 31.31
N VAL A 650 18.73 -22.09 30.92
CA VAL A 650 18.84 -23.53 30.60
C VAL A 650 19.85 -23.78 29.49
N GLN A 651 19.88 -22.93 28.47
CA GLN A 651 20.83 -23.06 27.37
C GLN A 651 22.26 -22.85 27.86
N GLU A 652 22.52 -21.81 28.66
CA GLU A 652 23.83 -21.54 29.25
C GLU A 652 24.34 -22.71 30.11
N LEU A 653 23.45 -23.37 30.88
CA LEU A 653 23.84 -24.55 31.67
C LEU A 653 24.26 -25.73 30.77
N HIS A 654 23.58 -25.94 29.64
CA HIS A 654 23.95 -26.99 28.69
C HIS A 654 25.21 -26.65 27.89
N GLU A 655 25.42 -25.37 27.58
CA GLU A 655 26.69 -24.88 27.03
C GLU A 655 27.84 -25.15 28.00
N LEU A 656 27.62 -24.89 29.30
CA LEU A 656 28.60 -25.12 30.36
C LEU A 656 28.95 -26.62 30.48
N THR A 657 27.97 -27.51 30.55
CA THR A 657 28.22 -28.96 30.71
C THR A 657 28.73 -29.66 29.44
N ALA A 658 28.67 -28.98 28.29
CA ALA A 658 29.27 -29.43 27.04
C ALA A 658 30.75 -29.02 26.89
N ILE A 659 31.34 -28.28 27.84
CA ILE A 659 32.75 -27.88 27.78
C ILE A 659 33.67 -29.10 27.80
N LYS A 660 34.62 -29.12 26.87
CA LYS A 660 35.58 -30.22 26.70
C LYS A 660 36.83 -30.12 27.56
N ASN A 661 37.22 -28.91 27.94
CA ASN A 661 38.48 -28.67 28.63
C ASN A 661 38.24 -27.70 29.79
N ILE A 662 38.60 -28.12 30.99
CA ILE A 662 38.43 -27.33 32.21
C ILE A 662 39.77 -27.15 32.91
N VAL A 663 40.01 -25.93 33.36
CA VAL A 663 41.24 -25.54 34.06
C VAL A 663 40.86 -24.84 35.36
N ILE A 664 41.31 -25.40 36.48
CA ILE A 664 41.10 -24.87 37.83
C ILE A 664 42.45 -24.73 38.50
N ILE A 665 42.77 -23.51 38.94
CA ILE A 665 44.06 -23.16 39.53
C ILE A 665 43.81 -22.24 40.72
N ASP A 666 44.44 -22.51 41.85
CA ASP A 666 44.37 -21.67 43.07
C ASP A 666 42.96 -21.57 43.68
N GLU A 667 42.15 -22.63 43.56
CA GLU A 667 40.78 -22.69 44.07
C GLU A 667 40.60 -23.67 45.24
N GLY A 668 39.74 -23.30 46.19
CA GLY A 668 39.47 -24.05 47.42
C GLY A 668 38.53 -25.24 47.25
N ILE A 669 38.69 -26.05 46.21
CA ILE A 669 37.79 -27.20 45.94
C ILE A 669 38.20 -28.47 46.69
N GLU A 670 37.21 -29.18 47.26
CA GLU A 670 37.42 -30.39 48.08
C GLU A 670 36.88 -31.68 47.45
N ASN A 671 36.03 -31.60 46.42
CA ASN A 671 35.48 -32.77 45.70
C ASN A 671 35.33 -32.46 44.21
N LEU A 672 34.96 -33.46 43.40
CA LEU A 672 34.80 -33.31 41.94
C LEU A 672 33.36 -33.60 41.46
N THR A 673 32.40 -33.62 42.38
CA THR A 673 30.99 -33.96 42.11
C THR A 673 30.35 -33.12 40.98
N PRO A 674 30.66 -31.82 40.81
CA PRO A 674 30.03 -31.03 39.74
C PRO A 674 30.31 -31.56 38.32
N PHE A 675 31.45 -32.23 38.11
CA PHE A 675 31.82 -32.78 36.81
C PHE A 675 30.98 -33.98 36.38
N GLU A 676 30.19 -34.56 37.29
CA GLU A 676 29.25 -35.64 36.97
C GLU A 676 28.18 -35.23 35.94
N GLN A 677 27.90 -33.94 35.77
CA GLN A 677 26.95 -33.45 34.76
C GLN A 677 27.58 -33.20 33.39
N PHE A 678 28.90 -33.16 33.29
CA PHE A 678 29.57 -32.86 32.03
C PHE A 678 29.47 -34.06 31.08
N VAL A 679 29.13 -33.78 29.82
CA VAL A 679 28.85 -34.80 28.79
C VAL A 679 30.00 -35.01 27.81
N GLN A 680 30.88 -34.01 27.67
CA GLN A 680 31.98 -34.01 26.70
C GLN A 680 33.34 -33.66 27.31
N LEU A 681 33.50 -33.73 28.63
CA LEU A 681 34.75 -33.36 29.29
C LEU A 681 35.87 -34.34 28.92
N GLU A 682 36.81 -33.88 28.10
CA GLU A 682 37.96 -34.65 27.60
C GLU A 682 39.26 -34.32 28.37
N SER A 683 39.36 -33.13 28.96
CA SER A 683 40.56 -32.65 29.65
C SER A 683 40.24 -31.91 30.94
N LEU A 684 40.86 -32.31 32.04
CA LEU A 684 40.71 -31.67 33.34
C LEU A 684 42.09 -31.34 33.92
N HIS A 685 42.34 -30.06 34.19
CA HIS A 685 43.56 -29.56 34.82
C HIS A 685 43.23 -28.94 36.17
N LEU A 686 43.82 -29.49 37.23
CA LEU A 686 43.68 -29.06 38.61
C LEU A 686 45.08 -28.75 39.16
N GLU A 687 45.29 -27.53 39.66
CA GLU A 687 46.58 -27.10 40.19
C GLU A 687 46.41 -26.24 41.46
N ARG A 688 47.18 -26.55 42.50
CA ARG A 688 47.11 -25.85 43.81
C ARG A 688 45.68 -25.79 44.37
N VAL A 689 44.98 -26.93 44.33
CA VAL A 689 43.65 -27.10 44.93
C VAL A 689 43.71 -27.95 46.21
N ALA A 690 42.78 -27.74 47.14
CA ALA A 690 42.71 -28.43 48.43
C ALA A 690 42.18 -29.89 48.36
N LEU A 691 42.16 -30.47 47.17
CA LEU A 691 41.57 -31.78 46.87
C LEU A 691 42.38 -32.92 47.49
N THR A 692 41.76 -33.69 48.39
CA THR A 692 42.34 -34.92 48.98
C THR A 692 41.68 -36.21 48.48
N ASP A 693 40.41 -36.13 48.05
CA ASP A 693 39.63 -37.26 47.56
C ASP A 693 39.23 -37.03 46.09
N VAL A 694 39.58 -38.00 45.23
CA VAL A 694 39.28 -37.99 43.79
C VAL A 694 38.21 -39.02 43.42
N SER A 695 37.51 -39.62 44.38
CA SER A 695 36.51 -40.68 44.16
C SER A 695 35.49 -40.36 43.06
N ASN A 696 34.97 -39.12 43.00
CA ASN A 696 33.99 -38.70 41.98
C ASN A 696 34.54 -38.72 40.53
N ILE A 697 35.87 -38.74 40.32
CA ILE A 697 36.45 -38.69 38.97
C ILE A 697 36.08 -39.92 38.14
N GLU A 698 35.82 -41.06 38.78
CA GLU A 698 35.48 -42.32 38.09
C GLU A 698 34.20 -42.22 37.25
N ARG A 699 33.35 -41.21 37.52
CA ARG A 699 32.10 -40.92 36.80
C ARG A 699 32.31 -40.06 35.54
N VAL A 700 33.52 -39.56 35.31
CA VAL A 700 33.92 -38.75 34.14
C VAL A 700 34.69 -39.64 33.15
N GLY A 701 34.08 -40.74 32.71
CA GLY A 701 34.76 -41.81 31.96
C GLY A 701 35.32 -41.45 30.58
N GLU A 702 34.95 -40.29 30.03
CA GLU A 702 35.42 -39.81 28.72
C GLU A 702 36.74 -39.02 28.79
N LEU A 703 37.30 -38.88 29.99
CA LEU A 703 38.50 -38.08 30.19
C LEU A 703 39.71 -38.72 29.50
N LYS A 704 40.36 -37.94 28.63
CA LYS A 704 41.59 -38.31 27.92
C LYS A 704 42.82 -37.73 28.60
N ARG A 705 42.70 -36.55 29.22
CA ARG A 705 43.80 -35.88 29.90
C ARG A 705 43.41 -35.47 31.31
N LEU A 706 44.16 -35.95 32.29
CA LEU A 706 44.01 -35.58 33.69
C LEU A 706 45.32 -35.00 34.20
N THR A 707 45.30 -33.74 34.61
CA THR A 707 46.40 -33.10 35.30
C THR A 707 45.95 -32.71 36.71
N ILE A 708 46.68 -33.20 37.70
CA ILE A 708 46.53 -32.87 39.11
C ILE A 708 47.93 -32.51 39.63
N LYS A 709 48.15 -31.24 39.93
CA LYS A 709 49.46 -30.71 40.34
C LYS A 709 49.39 -30.00 41.68
N GLU A 710 50.41 -30.23 42.50
CA GLU A 710 50.55 -29.50 43.78
C GLU A 710 49.31 -29.66 44.67
N THR A 711 48.75 -30.87 44.71
CA THR A 711 47.59 -31.24 45.53
C THR A 711 47.94 -32.39 46.48
N PRO A 712 47.31 -32.46 47.67
CA PRO A 712 47.62 -33.47 48.67
C PRO A 712 46.99 -34.85 48.40
N ILE A 713 46.74 -35.23 47.14
CA ILE A 713 46.16 -36.54 46.81
C ILE A 713 47.15 -37.68 47.07
N GLU A 714 46.66 -38.76 47.69
CA GLU A 714 47.42 -39.98 47.98
C GLU A 714 46.85 -41.19 47.22
N ASP A 715 45.53 -41.35 47.26
CA ASP A 715 44.84 -42.46 46.61
C ASP A 715 44.55 -42.16 45.13
N VAL A 716 45.04 -43.04 44.26
CA VAL A 716 44.85 -42.98 42.80
C VAL A 716 43.97 -44.11 42.27
N GLU A 717 43.43 -44.96 43.14
CA GLU A 717 42.50 -46.03 42.76
C GLU A 717 41.30 -45.53 41.94
N PRO A 718 40.67 -44.38 42.25
CA PRO A 718 39.57 -43.87 41.43
C PRO A 718 39.96 -43.54 39.98
N ILE A 719 41.22 -43.15 39.75
CA ILE A 719 41.75 -42.81 38.41
C ILE A 719 41.85 -44.08 37.54
N ALA A 720 42.01 -45.26 38.13
CA ALA A 720 42.09 -46.53 37.41
C ALA A 720 40.84 -46.86 36.58
N ARG A 721 39.70 -46.21 36.88
CA ARG A 721 38.44 -46.36 36.14
C ARG A 721 38.40 -45.59 34.82
N LEU A 722 39.28 -44.61 34.63
CA LEU A 722 39.36 -43.78 33.43
C LEU A 722 40.07 -44.53 32.29
N LYS A 723 39.42 -45.55 31.73
CA LYS A 723 40.05 -46.44 30.73
C LYS A 723 40.46 -45.74 29.43
N ASN A 724 39.89 -44.58 29.13
CA ASN A 724 40.21 -43.78 27.93
C ASN A 724 41.35 -42.78 28.14
N LEU A 725 42.02 -42.79 29.30
CA LEU A 725 43.03 -41.81 29.64
C LEU A 725 44.31 -42.00 28.81
N GLU A 726 44.72 -40.95 28.10
CA GLU A 726 45.90 -40.85 27.25
C GLU A 726 47.05 -40.12 27.99
N GLU A 727 46.73 -39.13 28.82
CA GLU A 727 47.70 -38.36 29.62
C GLU A 727 47.28 -38.26 31.09
N LEU A 728 48.23 -38.57 31.99
CA LEU A 728 48.08 -38.46 33.43
C LEU A 728 49.28 -37.74 34.03
N VAL A 729 49.03 -36.61 34.70
CA VAL A 729 50.04 -35.82 35.41
C VAL A 729 49.62 -35.69 36.87
N LEU A 730 50.43 -36.17 37.79
CA LEU A 730 50.20 -36.20 39.23
C LEU A 730 51.34 -35.50 40.00
N ASN A 731 51.93 -34.46 39.42
CA ASN A 731 53.17 -33.88 39.93
C ASN A 731 52.97 -33.21 41.29
N TYR A 732 53.99 -33.29 42.15
CA TYR A 732 54.01 -32.70 43.49
C TYR A 732 52.80 -33.09 44.33
N SER A 733 52.37 -34.35 44.20
CA SER A 733 51.32 -34.96 45.02
C SER A 733 51.90 -35.92 46.07
N ALA A 734 51.04 -36.40 46.97
CA ALA A 734 51.43 -37.30 48.05
C ALA A 734 51.41 -38.79 47.65
N VAL A 735 51.10 -39.10 46.38
CA VAL A 735 51.08 -40.46 45.79
C VAL A 735 52.40 -41.20 46.01
N ASP A 736 52.32 -42.44 46.49
CA ASP A 736 53.48 -43.31 46.75
C ASP A 736 53.40 -44.72 46.11
N ASP A 737 52.27 -45.06 45.51
CA ASP A 737 51.99 -46.33 44.83
C ASP A 737 51.26 -46.10 43.48
N LEU A 738 51.65 -46.86 42.46
CA LEU A 738 51.12 -46.77 41.10
C LEU A 738 50.43 -48.06 40.64
N ARG A 739 50.32 -49.08 41.50
CA ARG A 739 49.73 -50.38 41.14
C ARG A 739 48.30 -50.27 40.60
N ALA A 740 47.50 -49.37 41.17
CA ALA A 740 46.14 -49.11 40.72
C ALA A 740 46.05 -48.73 39.23
N LEU A 741 47.10 -48.11 38.67
CA LEU A 741 47.09 -47.60 37.30
C LEU A 741 47.39 -48.69 36.25
N GLU A 742 47.67 -49.93 36.64
CA GLU A 742 48.19 -50.97 35.74
C GLU A 742 47.30 -51.33 34.55
N ASP A 743 46.00 -51.03 34.65
CA ASP A 743 45.01 -51.30 33.60
C ASP A 743 44.76 -50.12 32.65
N LEU A 744 45.49 -49.00 32.78
CA LEU A 744 45.34 -47.83 31.90
C LEU A 744 46.08 -48.03 30.57
N LYS A 745 45.62 -49.02 29.79
CA LYS A 745 46.33 -49.52 28.60
C LYS A 745 46.52 -48.50 27.48
N TYR A 746 45.73 -47.42 27.45
CA TYR A 746 45.81 -46.35 26.46
C TYR A 746 46.68 -45.18 26.91
N LEU A 747 47.26 -45.23 28.12
CA LEU A 747 48.04 -44.14 28.66
C LEU A 747 49.36 -43.99 27.89
N GLU A 748 49.52 -42.86 27.21
CA GLU A 748 50.72 -42.52 26.44
C GLU A 748 51.71 -41.67 27.25
N ARG A 749 51.21 -40.91 28.22
CA ARG A 749 52.00 -39.95 28.98
C ARG A 749 51.69 -40.03 30.46
N LEU A 750 52.70 -40.37 31.25
CA LEU A 750 52.62 -40.40 32.72
C LEU A 750 53.68 -39.47 33.33
N SER A 751 53.25 -38.56 34.19
CA SER A 751 54.15 -37.70 34.96
C SER A 751 53.79 -37.77 36.43
N VAL A 752 54.73 -38.19 37.25
CA VAL A 752 54.63 -38.37 38.71
C VAL A 752 55.83 -37.68 39.38
N ALA A 753 56.26 -36.56 38.81
CA ALA A 753 57.43 -35.83 39.28
C ALA A 753 57.16 -35.20 40.64
N GLY A 754 58.13 -35.23 41.56
CA GLY A 754 57.97 -34.66 42.90
C GLY A 754 57.06 -35.47 43.83
N THR A 755 56.75 -36.73 43.52
CA THR A 755 55.91 -37.62 44.34
C THR A 755 56.74 -38.52 45.28
N LYS A 756 56.08 -39.26 46.16
CA LYS A 756 56.73 -40.14 47.16
C LYS A 756 57.00 -41.56 46.65
N ILE A 757 56.73 -41.85 45.37
CA ILE A 757 56.88 -43.18 44.78
C ILE A 757 58.30 -43.72 44.92
N ARG A 758 58.43 -44.99 45.32
CA ARG A 758 59.73 -45.66 45.57
C ARG A 758 60.13 -46.66 44.49
N ASN A 759 59.16 -47.12 43.71
CA ASN A 759 59.33 -48.11 42.66
C ASN A 759 58.23 -47.92 41.60
N LEU A 760 58.42 -48.53 40.44
CA LEU A 760 57.54 -48.38 39.27
C LEU A 760 56.60 -49.59 39.10
N LYS A 761 56.12 -50.20 40.19
CA LYS A 761 55.12 -51.28 40.10
C LYS A 761 53.81 -50.72 39.55
N GLY A 762 53.21 -51.44 38.62
CA GLY A 762 52.00 -51.05 37.90
C GLY A 762 52.30 -50.35 36.56
N VAL A 763 53.53 -49.83 36.36
CA VAL A 763 53.91 -49.17 35.11
C VAL A 763 54.26 -50.19 34.01
N GLU A 764 54.71 -51.38 34.39
CA GLU A 764 55.11 -52.45 33.47
C GLU A 764 54.02 -52.93 32.50
N ASN A 765 52.74 -52.65 32.79
CA ASN A 765 51.60 -53.06 31.97
C ASN A 765 51.06 -51.93 31.06
N LEU A 766 51.68 -50.74 31.09
CA LEU A 766 51.27 -49.58 30.32
C LEU A 766 51.89 -49.58 28.92
N TYR A 767 51.51 -50.56 28.10
CA TYR A 767 52.17 -50.82 26.80
C TYR A 767 52.10 -49.66 25.79
N SER A 768 51.16 -48.72 25.95
CA SER A 768 51.06 -47.53 25.08
C SER A 768 51.94 -46.36 25.55
N LEU A 769 52.63 -46.50 26.69
CA LEU A 769 53.36 -45.41 27.32
C LEU A 769 54.57 -44.99 26.48
N ARG A 770 54.57 -43.74 26.04
CA ARG A 770 55.65 -43.08 25.28
C ARG A 770 56.48 -42.15 26.14
N TYR A 771 55.88 -41.54 27.15
CA TYR A 771 56.54 -40.56 28.02
C TYR A 771 56.33 -40.89 29.49
N LEU A 772 57.44 -40.95 30.23
CA LEU A 772 57.44 -41.11 31.69
C LEU A 772 58.31 -40.04 32.37
N ASP A 773 57.73 -39.27 33.29
CA ASP A 773 58.48 -38.37 34.17
C ASP A 773 58.35 -38.79 35.64
N VAL A 774 59.46 -39.23 36.21
CA VAL A 774 59.59 -39.64 37.62
C VAL A 774 60.60 -38.75 38.35
N SER A 775 60.88 -37.56 37.83
CA SER A 775 61.90 -36.67 38.37
C SER A 775 61.58 -36.22 39.78
N SER A 776 62.58 -35.95 40.62
CA SER A 776 62.38 -35.54 42.01
C SER A 776 61.54 -36.52 42.85
N SER A 777 61.57 -37.83 42.52
CA SER A 777 60.90 -38.91 43.26
C SER A 777 61.88 -39.81 44.02
N MET A 778 61.36 -40.81 44.74
CA MET A 778 62.17 -41.75 45.53
C MET A 778 62.51 -43.05 44.79
N VAL A 779 62.31 -43.12 43.47
CA VAL A 779 62.57 -44.31 42.64
C VAL A 779 64.04 -44.71 42.67
N ARG A 780 64.32 -46.02 42.78
CA ARG A 780 65.68 -46.57 42.87
C ARG A 780 66.14 -47.40 41.67
N LYS A 781 65.21 -47.85 40.82
CA LYS A 781 65.44 -48.83 39.75
C LYS A 781 64.49 -48.59 38.57
N LEU A 782 64.98 -48.75 37.34
CA LEU A 782 64.19 -48.66 36.09
C LEU A 782 63.81 -50.02 35.49
N LYS A 783 64.21 -51.15 36.10
CA LYS A 783 64.04 -52.51 35.56
C LYS A 783 62.62 -52.85 35.05
N ARG A 784 61.57 -52.22 35.59
CA ARG A 784 60.17 -52.48 35.19
C ARG A 784 59.76 -51.78 33.88
N LEU A 785 60.63 -50.95 33.32
CA LEU A 785 60.40 -50.28 32.03
C LEU A 785 60.96 -51.08 30.85
N SER A 786 61.74 -52.12 31.08
CA SER A 786 62.41 -52.90 30.03
C SER A 786 61.45 -53.66 29.10
N GLU A 787 60.17 -53.79 29.47
CA GLU A 787 59.12 -54.46 28.67
C GLU A 787 58.24 -53.45 27.90
N LEU A 788 58.56 -52.15 27.94
CA LEU A 788 57.78 -51.07 27.33
C LEU A 788 58.43 -50.60 26.02
N ASP A 789 58.22 -51.35 24.94
CA ASP A 789 58.86 -51.11 23.63
C ASP A 789 58.51 -49.73 23.01
N ASN A 790 57.38 -49.14 23.39
CA ASN A 790 56.92 -47.84 22.85
C ASN A 790 57.47 -46.63 23.60
N LEU A 791 58.34 -46.82 24.61
CA LEU A 791 58.78 -45.76 25.50
C LEU A 791 59.83 -44.86 24.82
N GLU A 792 59.41 -43.67 24.40
CA GLU A 792 60.24 -42.69 23.69
C GLU A 792 61.07 -41.79 24.62
N GLN A 793 60.55 -41.48 25.82
CA GLN A 793 61.22 -40.55 26.73
C GLN A 793 61.02 -40.90 28.20
N VAL A 794 62.13 -40.92 28.96
CA VAL A 794 62.12 -41.01 30.42
C VAL A 794 62.85 -39.81 31.04
N ARG A 795 62.20 -39.13 31.98
CA ARG A 795 62.83 -38.11 32.83
C ARG A 795 62.94 -38.63 34.27
N CYS A 796 64.16 -38.66 34.80
CA CYS A 796 64.43 -39.24 36.12
C CYS A 796 65.55 -38.53 36.89
N TYR A 797 65.74 -37.23 36.65
CA TYR A 797 66.70 -36.41 37.41
C TYR A 797 66.23 -36.23 38.86
N ASN A 798 67.17 -35.99 39.78
CA ASN A 798 66.88 -35.88 41.22
C ASN A 798 66.12 -37.10 41.80
N THR A 799 66.49 -38.32 41.38
CA THR A 799 65.95 -39.57 41.91
C THR A 799 66.99 -40.34 42.74
N ARG A 800 66.62 -41.49 43.30
CA ARG A 800 67.56 -42.41 44.00
C ARG A 800 68.12 -43.50 43.08
N ILE A 801 68.05 -43.30 41.77
CA ILE A 801 68.62 -44.20 40.77
C ILE A 801 70.11 -43.87 40.65
N SER A 802 70.97 -44.88 40.74
CA SER A 802 72.42 -44.70 40.53
C SER A 802 72.72 -44.51 39.04
N GLU A 803 73.68 -43.65 38.71
CA GLU A 803 74.16 -43.38 37.33
C GLU A 803 74.39 -44.66 36.51
N ARG A 804 75.13 -45.64 37.06
CA ARG A 804 75.36 -46.95 36.42
C ARG A 804 74.08 -47.67 35.97
N ARG A 805 72.97 -47.53 36.69
CA ARG A 805 71.69 -48.15 36.32
C ARG A 805 70.97 -47.39 35.21
N VAL A 806 71.19 -46.07 35.14
CA VAL A 806 70.67 -45.24 34.06
C VAL A 806 71.44 -45.53 32.78
N GLU A 807 72.78 -45.63 32.85
CA GLU A 807 73.62 -46.05 31.73
C GLU A 807 73.23 -47.44 31.22
N GLY A 808 73.10 -48.43 32.11
CA GLY A 808 72.65 -49.77 31.71
C GLY A 808 71.26 -49.76 31.04
N PHE A 809 70.33 -48.94 31.53
CA PHE A 809 69.02 -48.81 30.88
C PHE A 809 69.11 -48.14 29.49
N LYS A 810 69.98 -47.12 29.32
CA LYS A 810 70.24 -46.48 28.02
C LYS A 810 70.87 -47.44 27.01
N GLU A 811 71.76 -48.32 27.46
CA GLU A 811 72.35 -49.37 26.63
C GLU A 811 71.30 -50.41 26.19
N GLU A 812 70.41 -50.81 27.10
CA GLU A 812 69.31 -51.74 26.81
C GLU A 812 68.19 -51.13 25.94
N ASN A 813 68.03 -49.79 25.95
CA ASN A 813 66.92 -49.07 25.27
C ASN A 813 67.44 -47.85 24.49
N PRO A 814 68.15 -48.05 23.37
CA PRO A 814 68.84 -46.97 22.64
C PRO A 814 67.89 -45.94 21.99
N ASP A 815 66.66 -46.35 21.68
CA ASP A 815 65.64 -45.50 21.06
C ASP A 815 64.89 -44.62 22.08
N CYS A 816 65.11 -44.83 23.38
CA CYS A 816 64.49 -44.08 24.46
C CYS A 816 65.38 -42.90 24.93
N VAL A 817 64.85 -41.68 24.87
CA VAL A 817 65.55 -40.47 25.35
C VAL A 817 65.48 -40.39 26.88
N VAL A 818 66.57 -40.73 27.56
CA VAL A 818 66.66 -40.67 29.01
C VAL A 818 67.33 -39.38 29.50
N ARG A 819 66.56 -38.51 30.17
CA ARG A 819 67.06 -37.29 30.84
C ARG A 819 67.33 -37.54 32.32
N TYR A 820 68.60 -37.54 32.68
CA TYR A 820 69.13 -37.75 34.03
C TYR A 820 70.28 -36.76 34.27
N TYR A 821 70.23 -36.04 35.38
CA TYR A 821 71.28 -35.14 35.87
C TYR A 821 71.15 -34.95 37.38
#